data_AF-A0A1D6LZI7-F1
#
_entry.id   AF-A0A1D6LZI7-F1
#
_cell.length_a   1.000
_cell.length_b   1.000
_cell.length_c   1.000
_cell.angle_alpha   90.00
_cell.angle_beta   90.00
_cell.angle_gamma   90.00
#
_symmetry.space_group_name_H-M   'P 1'
#
loop_
_entity.id
_entity.type
_entity.pdbx_description
1 polymer ?
#
loop_
_entity_poly.entity_id
_entity_poly.type
_entity_poly.pdbx_seq_one_letter_code
_entity_poly.pdbx_strand_id
1 'polypeptide(L)'
;MALCVAAVAALHLLHLLSAAPALHAATSVASPGCLSECGEVSIPYPFGVGAGCYAEGFQLTCDETHDAPKLLLGNTSVVVLNISLHDGSLHIDNGVVSLTGRSLYSMDWGIPLGGNGIFTLSSFWNSFFVMGCGFRFQVRQPGADNMIVVCRSRCLSGRPAVATDGTCSGAGCCEASLPGSSSMYSIKLESLDGTATEEQPPFNATFVIADKEWWITGNHGMLLQEAVSDGQLGVSSGSALPLQIKAGGKWNFGNLSCADAPRSSGYGCLSSNSYCHDHWNGESSGYICRCSDGYEGNPYIRNGCKANVDECTIRDKYQCFGDCINVDGFYKCVCPLGTSGNPMEPHGCIQDTEKFSGNTGLAVATGICCGGCLVLLIFAAILLRQKLRARKAKKLRNFYFRKNRGLLLQQLVDKDIAERMIFSLEELEKATDTFNVDRKIGKGGHGTVYKGILSDQRVVAIKMSRRAVQSETDNFINEVAILSQVNHRNVVKLFGCCLETEVPLLVYEFISNGTLHEHLHVSSSQSLPWRERLRIALEVARSLAYLHSAASLSIVHRDIKATNILLDDNLTAKVSDFGASRGIPIDETRITTAIQGTFGYLDPECYNTRRLTEKSDVYSFGVMLVELLTREKPHVYMSAAGDSLVEQFLILHRQDKLAEILDPQVAKEGEEEARVVAEIAAMCVSSSGDDRPTMKQVEMGLEVLQSAATSVKNTPRTEEHVVDIPSAGRRQSGGTTDGKNISRRFSMEREVLLSMDFPR
;
A
#
# COMPACT_ATOMS: atom_id res chain seq x y z
N MET A 1 52.06 20.52 -46.52
CA MET A 1 50.60 20.36 -46.35
C MET A 1 50.12 18.92 -46.56
N ALA A 2 50.48 18.23 -47.66
CA ALA A 2 50.01 16.86 -47.93
C ALA A 2 50.33 15.83 -46.82
N LEU A 3 51.51 15.91 -46.19
CA LEU A 3 51.89 15.04 -45.07
C LEU A 3 51.05 15.25 -43.79
N CYS A 4 50.55 16.47 -43.54
CA CYS A 4 49.70 16.72 -42.37
C CYS A 4 48.28 16.18 -42.56
N VAL A 5 47.74 16.23 -43.79
CA VAL A 5 46.40 15.70 -44.09
C VAL A 5 46.39 14.18 -43.99
N ALA A 6 47.45 13.50 -44.43
CA ALA A 6 47.58 12.05 -44.32
C ALA A 6 47.64 11.57 -42.85
N ALA A 7 48.34 12.31 -41.97
CA ALA A 7 48.43 11.97 -40.56
C ALA A 7 47.08 12.11 -39.83
N VAL A 8 46.30 13.16 -40.14
CA VAL A 8 44.96 13.37 -39.55
C VAL A 8 43.96 12.33 -40.05
N ALA A 9 44.02 11.95 -41.34
CA ALA A 9 43.18 10.88 -41.89
C ALA A 9 43.50 9.51 -41.27
N ALA A 10 44.77 9.19 -41.03
CA ALA A 10 45.18 7.96 -40.36
C ALA A 10 44.70 7.90 -38.90
N LEU A 11 44.76 9.03 -38.17
CA LEU A 11 44.23 9.14 -36.81
C LEU A 11 42.70 8.94 -36.76
N HIS A 12 41.95 9.48 -37.73
CA HIS A 12 40.52 9.24 -37.83
C HIS A 12 40.19 7.78 -38.21
N LEU A 13 40.97 7.15 -39.09
CA LEU A 13 40.78 5.73 -39.42
C LEU A 13 41.09 4.81 -38.23
N LEU A 14 42.13 5.13 -37.43
CA LEU A 14 42.44 4.41 -36.20
C LEU A 14 41.34 4.55 -35.14
N HIS A 15 40.72 5.73 -35.03
CA HIS A 15 39.53 5.91 -34.18
C HIS A 15 38.29 5.16 -34.71
N LEU A 16 38.08 5.11 -36.03
CA LEU A 16 36.97 4.37 -36.64
C LEU A 16 37.16 2.84 -36.56
N LEU A 17 38.39 2.33 -36.63
CA LEU A 17 38.69 0.90 -36.44
C LEU A 17 38.60 0.46 -34.98
N SER A 18 38.70 1.37 -34.01
CA SER A 18 38.42 1.09 -32.60
C SER A 18 36.93 1.02 -32.27
N ALA A 19 36.05 1.35 -33.22
CA ALA A 19 34.59 1.22 -33.11
C ALA A 19 34.07 -0.04 -33.82
N ALA A 20 34.79 -1.16 -33.73
CA ALA A 20 34.12 -2.44 -33.86
C ALA A 20 33.28 -2.61 -32.58
N PRO A 21 31.95 -2.83 -32.67
CA PRO A 21 31.17 -3.12 -31.49
C PRO A 21 31.80 -4.35 -30.86
N ALA A 22 32.36 -4.18 -29.67
CA ALA A 22 32.65 -5.29 -28.79
C ALA A 22 31.30 -5.99 -28.62
N LEU A 23 31.11 -7.09 -29.36
CA LEU A 23 30.19 -8.14 -28.98
C LEU A 23 30.53 -8.37 -27.51
N HIS A 24 29.66 -7.90 -26.62
CA HIS A 24 29.77 -8.22 -25.21
C HIS A 24 29.74 -9.74 -25.20
N ALA A 25 30.88 -10.37 -24.95
CA ALA A 25 30.90 -11.78 -24.66
C ALA A 25 29.98 -11.92 -23.46
N ALA A 26 28.76 -12.41 -23.69
CA ALA A 26 27.78 -12.61 -22.65
C ALA A 26 28.51 -13.33 -21.52
N THR A 27 28.65 -12.65 -20.38
CA THR A 27 29.28 -13.21 -19.19
C THR A 27 28.65 -14.57 -18.97
N SER A 28 29.44 -15.65 -19.00
CA SER A 28 28.88 -16.99 -18.85
C SER A 28 28.37 -17.12 -17.42
N VAL A 29 27.08 -16.87 -17.25
CA VAL A 29 26.37 -17.01 -15.97
C VAL A 29 26.10 -18.50 -15.69
N ALA A 30 26.04 -19.34 -16.73
CA ALA A 30 26.02 -20.79 -16.63
C ALA A 30 27.43 -21.42 -16.57
N SER A 31 27.48 -22.68 -16.13
CA SER A 31 28.68 -23.50 -16.23
C SER A 31 29.12 -23.66 -17.70
N PRO A 32 30.44 -23.67 -18.03
CA PRO A 32 30.91 -23.77 -19.41
C PRO A 32 30.34 -24.98 -20.16
N GLY A 33 29.75 -24.74 -21.34
CA GLY A 33 29.14 -25.78 -22.18
C GLY A 33 27.71 -26.18 -21.77
N CYS A 34 27.15 -25.56 -20.73
CA CYS A 34 25.78 -25.78 -20.29
C CYS A 34 24.82 -24.73 -20.85
N LEU A 35 23.54 -25.07 -20.88
CA LEU A 35 22.48 -24.16 -21.32
C LEU A 35 22.43 -22.91 -20.42
N SER A 36 22.50 -21.72 -21.03
CA SER A 36 22.53 -20.44 -20.30
C SER A 36 21.17 -19.77 -20.17
N GLU A 37 20.22 -20.09 -21.04
CA GLU A 37 18.89 -19.47 -21.07
C GLU A 37 17.86 -20.51 -21.54
N CYS A 38 16.63 -20.40 -21.04
CA CYS A 38 15.46 -21.16 -21.51
C CYS A 38 14.30 -20.20 -21.66
N GLY A 39 13.88 -19.96 -22.90
CA GLY A 39 12.95 -18.87 -23.21
C GLY A 39 13.58 -17.51 -22.86
N GLU A 40 12.88 -16.70 -22.06
CA GLU A 40 13.35 -15.40 -21.57
C GLU A 40 14.09 -15.47 -20.22
N VAL A 41 14.28 -16.68 -19.67
CA VAL A 41 14.82 -16.87 -18.32
C VAL A 41 16.29 -17.28 -18.37
N SER A 42 17.17 -16.46 -17.78
CA SER A 42 18.58 -16.79 -17.62
C SER A 42 18.80 -17.87 -16.55
N ILE A 43 19.70 -18.81 -16.83
CA ILE A 43 20.01 -19.97 -16.00
C ILE A 43 21.42 -19.83 -15.41
N PRO A 44 21.55 -19.28 -14.19
CA PRO A 44 22.84 -19.19 -13.49
C PRO A 44 23.21 -20.49 -12.78
N TYR A 45 24.48 -20.90 -12.87
CA TYR A 45 25.01 -21.89 -11.93
C TYR A 45 24.89 -21.35 -10.48
N PRO A 46 24.45 -22.12 -9.47
CA PRO A 46 24.43 -23.58 -9.36
C PRO A 46 23.26 -24.29 -10.07
N PHE A 47 22.31 -23.53 -10.62
CA PHE A 47 21.23 -24.08 -11.43
C PHE A 47 21.73 -24.48 -12.81
N GLY A 48 21.10 -25.51 -13.38
CA GLY A 48 21.48 -25.97 -14.71
C GLY A 48 20.56 -27.05 -15.24
N VAL A 49 20.58 -27.20 -16.57
CA VAL A 49 19.82 -28.20 -17.30
C VAL A 49 20.79 -29.24 -17.87
N GLY A 50 20.49 -30.53 -17.64
CA GLY A 50 21.31 -31.64 -18.11
C GLY A 50 22.36 -32.12 -17.09
N ALA A 51 22.80 -33.37 -17.27
CA ALA A 51 23.73 -34.02 -16.34
C ALA A 51 25.08 -33.29 -16.29
N GLY A 52 25.56 -33.00 -15.08
CA GLY A 52 26.83 -32.29 -14.85
C GLY A 52 26.77 -30.76 -14.95
N CYS A 53 25.59 -30.19 -15.24
CA CYS A 53 25.42 -28.74 -15.39
C CYS A 53 24.88 -28.02 -14.14
N TYR A 54 24.45 -28.76 -13.12
CA TYR A 54 23.87 -28.22 -11.89
C TYR A 54 24.56 -28.78 -10.64
N ALA A 55 24.48 -28.05 -9.53
CA ALA A 55 24.83 -28.58 -8.20
C ALA A 55 23.70 -29.47 -7.66
N GLU A 56 24.02 -30.37 -6.72
CA GLU A 56 23.02 -31.26 -6.12
C GLU A 56 21.83 -30.47 -5.54
N GLY A 57 20.61 -30.82 -5.97
CA GLY A 57 19.39 -30.12 -5.59
C GLY A 57 19.00 -28.93 -6.49
N PHE A 58 19.88 -28.46 -7.38
CA PHE A 58 19.65 -27.29 -8.26
C PHE A 58 19.33 -27.66 -9.72
N GLN A 59 18.86 -28.88 -9.94
CA GLN A 59 18.47 -29.34 -11.27
C GLN A 59 17.30 -28.52 -11.81
N LEU A 60 17.37 -28.14 -13.08
CA LEU A 60 16.28 -27.57 -13.87
C LEU A 60 16.01 -28.41 -15.11
N THR A 61 14.81 -28.26 -15.68
CA THR A 61 14.41 -28.85 -16.96
C THR A 61 13.89 -27.74 -17.87
N CYS A 62 14.44 -27.61 -19.07
CA CYS A 62 13.89 -26.71 -20.08
C CYS A 62 12.88 -27.49 -20.94
N ASP A 63 11.61 -27.15 -20.83
CA ASP A 63 10.52 -27.73 -21.61
C ASP A 63 10.31 -26.91 -22.89
N GLU A 64 10.77 -27.46 -24.02
CA GLU A 64 10.67 -26.86 -25.35
C GLU A 64 9.36 -27.22 -26.08
N THR A 65 8.41 -27.90 -25.43
CA THR A 65 7.15 -28.32 -26.08
C THR A 65 6.15 -27.18 -26.33
N HIS A 66 6.37 -26.01 -25.73
CA HIS A 66 5.49 -24.84 -25.81
C HIS A 66 6.06 -23.76 -26.74
N ASP A 67 5.18 -22.94 -27.34
CA ASP A 67 5.57 -21.72 -28.05
C ASP A 67 5.99 -20.66 -27.01
N ALA A 68 7.31 -20.38 -26.98
CA ALA A 68 8.13 -19.99 -25.82
C ALA A 68 8.46 -21.14 -24.83
N PRO A 69 9.73 -21.60 -24.77
CA PRO A 69 10.17 -22.63 -23.82
C PRO A 69 9.95 -22.23 -22.35
N LYS A 70 9.59 -23.20 -21.51
CA LYS A 70 9.37 -23.01 -20.07
C LYS A 70 10.49 -23.64 -19.25
N LEU A 71 11.03 -22.89 -18.30
CA LEU A 71 12.01 -23.40 -17.36
C LEU A 71 11.31 -24.02 -16.15
N LEU A 72 11.55 -25.29 -15.85
CA LEU A 72 10.94 -26.03 -14.76
C LEU A 72 11.95 -26.34 -13.65
N LEU A 73 11.49 -26.31 -12.40
CA LEU A 73 12.31 -26.71 -11.26
C LEU A 73 12.39 -28.24 -11.16
N GLY A 74 13.58 -28.81 -11.31
CA GLY A 74 13.80 -30.25 -11.31
C GLY A 74 12.94 -30.98 -12.36
N ASN A 75 12.34 -32.11 -11.96
CA ASN A 75 11.35 -32.85 -12.75
C ASN A 75 9.92 -32.54 -12.27
N THR A 76 9.64 -31.29 -11.92
CA THR A 76 8.33 -30.87 -11.39
C THR A 76 7.57 -30.01 -12.41
N SER A 77 6.30 -29.73 -12.13
CA SER A 77 5.48 -28.82 -12.94
C SER A 77 5.65 -27.33 -12.59
N VAL A 78 6.58 -26.99 -11.70
CA VAL A 78 6.77 -25.60 -11.21
C VAL A 78 7.61 -24.83 -12.20
N VAL A 79 7.04 -23.77 -12.78
CA VAL A 79 7.75 -22.92 -13.74
C VAL A 79 8.57 -21.88 -12.99
N VAL A 80 9.84 -21.73 -13.36
CA VAL A 80 10.76 -20.73 -12.84
C VAL A 80 10.72 -19.52 -13.77
N LEU A 81 10.39 -18.35 -13.22
CA LEU A 81 10.24 -17.10 -13.95
C LEU A 81 11.50 -16.23 -13.90
N ASN A 82 12.26 -16.30 -12.79
CA ASN A 82 13.49 -15.53 -12.61
C ASN A 82 14.34 -16.17 -11.50
N ILE A 83 15.66 -16.14 -11.64
CA ILE A 83 16.61 -16.61 -10.62
C ILE A 83 17.60 -15.47 -10.33
N SER A 84 17.79 -15.17 -9.05
CA SER A 84 18.79 -14.19 -8.61
C SER A 84 19.79 -14.82 -7.64
N LEU A 85 21.08 -14.75 -8.01
CA LEU A 85 22.20 -15.23 -7.21
C LEU A 85 22.53 -14.31 -6.03
N HIS A 86 22.37 -13.00 -6.23
CA HIS A 86 22.88 -12.00 -5.30
C HIS A 86 22.13 -11.98 -3.96
N ASP A 87 20.83 -12.23 -4.00
CA ASP A 87 19.92 -12.22 -2.85
C ASP A 87 19.41 -13.62 -2.47
N GLY A 88 19.83 -14.67 -3.19
CA GLY A 88 19.36 -16.04 -2.93
C GLY A 88 17.86 -16.19 -3.14
N SER A 89 17.33 -15.60 -4.21
CA SER A 89 15.89 -15.63 -4.52
C SER A 89 15.59 -16.27 -5.88
N LEU A 90 14.34 -16.71 -6.03
CA LEU A 90 13.77 -17.08 -7.31
C LEU A 90 12.30 -16.68 -7.35
N HIS A 91 11.76 -16.47 -8.54
CA HIS A 91 10.33 -16.32 -8.75
C HIS A 91 9.79 -17.52 -9.50
N ILE A 92 8.62 -18.01 -9.09
CA ILE A 92 7.99 -19.19 -9.65
C ILE A 92 6.52 -18.92 -9.99
N ASP A 93 6.01 -19.65 -10.97
CA ASP A 93 4.60 -19.83 -11.20
C ASP A 93 4.15 -21.15 -10.58
N ASN A 94 3.26 -21.03 -9.60
CA ASN A 94 2.68 -22.14 -8.86
C ASN A 94 1.27 -22.52 -9.35
N GLY A 95 0.79 -21.87 -10.41
CA GLY A 95 -0.51 -22.07 -10.98
C GLY A 95 -1.65 -21.67 -10.07
N VAL A 96 -2.84 -22.14 -10.45
CA VAL A 96 -4.09 -21.79 -9.79
C VAL A 96 -4.78 -23.06 -9.30
N VAL A 97 -5.30 -23.03 -8.07
CA VAL A 97 -5.95 -24.18 -7.45
C VAL A 97 -7.42 -23.90 -7.27
N SER A 98 -8.26 -24.65 -7.97
CA SER A 98 -9.71 -24.59 -7.83
C SER A 98 -10.19 -25.69 -6.88
N LEU A 99 -10.92 -25.28 -5.85
CA LEU A 99 -11.52 -26.12 -4.82
C LEU A 99 -13.04 -26.06 -4.93
N THR A 100 -13.67 -27.22 -4.86
CA THR A 100 -15.14 -27.35 -4.82
C THR A 100 -15.52 -28.18 -3.60
N GLY A 101 -16.47 -27.69 -2.81
CA GLY A 101 -16.89 -28.34 -1.56
C GLY A 101 -18.33 -27.97 -1.19
N ARG A 102 -18.91 -28.72 -0.25
CA ARG A 102 -20.29 -28.46 0.25
C ARG A 102 -20.26 -27.87 1.66
N SER A 103 -19.91 -28.68 2.65
CA SER A 103 -19.78 -28.26 4.06
C SER A 103 -18.34 -27.93 4.41
N LEU A 104 -17.44 -28.85 4.06
CA LEU A 104 -16.05 -28.81 4.44
C LEU A 104 -15.20 -29.42 3.33
N TYR A 105 -14.09 -28.77 3.05
CA TYR A 105 -13.03 -29.28 2.21
C TYR A 105 -11.71 -29.16 2.98
N SER A 106 -10.88 -30.21 2.94
CA SER A 106 -9.57 -30.22 3.59
C SER A 106 -8.58 -30.91 2.68
N MET A 107 -7.40 -30.31 2.52
CA MET A 107 -6.30 -30.88 1.74
C MET A 107 -4.96 -30.49 2.36
N ASP A 108 -3.97 -31.35 2.17
CA ASP A 108 -2.58 -30.92 2.24
C ASP A 108 -2.15 -30.47 0.85
N TRP A 109 -1.69 -29.23 0.75
CA TRP A 109 -1.27 -28.61 -0.49
C TRP A 109 0.15 -28.07 -0.33
N GLY A 110 0.97 -28.23 -1.35
CA GLY A 110 2.29 -27.65 -1.35
C GLY A 110 2.83 -27.51 -2.76
N ILE A 111 3.87 -26.69 -2.88
CA ILE A 111 4.64 -26.57 -4.10
C ILE A 111 5.79 -27.58 -4.02
N PRO A 112 6.03 -28.41 -5.04
CA PRO A 112 7.12 -29.38 -5.04
C PRO A 112 8.47 -28.66 -5.20
N LEU A 113 8.93 -28.02 -4.15
CA LEU A 113 10.21 -27.31 -4.07
C LEU A 113 11.36 -28.21 -3.56
N GLY A 114 11.13 -29.52 -3.47
CA GLY A 114 12.09 -30.49 -2.94
C GLY A 114 12.11 -30.54 -1.40
N GLY A 115 12.23 -31.74 -0.84
CA GLY A 115 12.17 -31.98 0.61
C GLY A 115 13.43 -31.65 1.40
N ASN A 116 14.46 -31.09 0.75
CA ASN A 116 15.78 -30.87 1.37
C ASN A 116 15.89 -29.50 2.08
N GLY A 117 14.85 -28.67 2.03
CA GLY A 117 14.85 -27.31 2.61
C GLY A 117 15.72 -26.30 1.86
N ILE A 118 16.19 -26.64 0.65
CA ILE A 118 16.97 -25.73 -0.21
C ILE A 118 16.11 -24.56 -0.63
N PHE A 119 14.87 -24.82 -1.05
CA PHE A 119 13.93 -23.83 -1.59
C PHE A 119 12.73 -23.67 -0.66
N THR A 120 12.37 -22.43 -0.36
CA THR A 120 11.22 -22.08 0.50
C THR A 120 10.41 -20.96 -0.13
N LEU A 121 9.12 -20.86 0.20
CA LEU A 121 8.35 -19.66 -0.10
C LEU A 121 8.59 -18.59 0.96
N SER A 122 8.81 -17.36 0.53
CA SER A 122 8.95 -16.23 1.45
C SER A 122 7.59 -15.80 2.01
N SER A 123 7.34 -16.00 3.31
CA SER A 123 6.14 -15.48 3.98
C SER A 123 6.05 -13.94 3.99
N PHE A 124 7.19 -13.25 3.84
CA PHE A 124 7.24 -11.79 3.76
C PHE A 124 6.73 -11.25 2.43
N TRP A 125 7.02 -11.97 1.33
CA TRP A 125 6.74 -11.52 -0.02
C TRP A 125 5.37 -11.98 -0.50
N ASN A 126 4.93 -13.17 -0.06
CA ASN A 126 3.73 -13.80 -0.59
C ASN A 126 2.52 -13.74 0.36
N SER A 127 1.33 -13.79 -0.22
CA SER A 127 0.05 -14.02 0.45
C SER A 127 -0.78 -15.06 -0.33
N PHE A 128 -1.68 -15.75 0.36
CA PHE A 128 -2.79 -16.46 -0.27
C PHE A 128 -3.86 -15.45 -0.71
N PHE A 129 -4.32 -15.58 -1.96
CA PHE A 129 -5.48 -14.85 -2.47
C PHE A 129 -6.53 -15.87 -2.90
N VAL A 130 -7.67 -15.84 -2.23
CA VAL A 130 -8.73 -16.85 -2.36
C VAL A 130 -9.97 -16.21 -2.95
N MET A 131 -10.27 -16.49 -4.21
CA MET A 131 -11.42 -16.00 -4.96
C MET A 131 -12.62 -16.91 -4.79
N GLY A 132 -13.82 -16.34 -4.89
CA GLY A 132 -15.10 -16.98 -4.58
C GLY A 132 -15.68 -16.45 -3.25
N CYS A 133 -16.86 -16.94 -2.88
CA CYS A 133 -17.57 -16.46 -1.69
C CYS A 133 -18.33 -17.60 -0.97
N GLY A 134 -18.78 -17.33 0.26
CA GLY A 134 -19.55 -18.27 1.08
C GLY A 134 -18.70 -19.19 1.96
N PHE A 135 -17.41 -18.87 2.14
CA PHE A 135 -16.47 -19.75 2.82
C PHE A 135 -15.59 -19.04 3.87
N ARG A 136 -15.07 -19.85 4.79
CA ARG A 136 -13.98 -19.57 5.71
C ARG A 136 -12.76 -20.40 5.26
N PHE A 137 -11.74 -19.71 4.76
CA PHE A 137 -10.46 -20.29 4.37
C PHE A 137 -9.50 -20.26 5.56
N GLN A 138 -8.88 -21.39 5.84
CA GLN A 138 -8.00 -21.58 7.00
C GLN A 138 -6.73 -22.29 6.54
N VAL A 139 -5.58 -21.82 7.03
CA VAL A 139 -4.25 -22.39 6.72
C VAL A 139 -3.46 -22.67 7.99
N ARG A 140 -2.77 -23.82 8.00
CA ARG A 140 -1.73 -24.15 8.98
C ARG A 140 -0.49 -24.70 8.31
N GLN A 141 0.64 -24.64 9.01
CA GLN A 141 1.81 -25.43 8.64
C GLN A 141 1.61 -26.91 9.01
N PRO A 142 2.24 -27.84 8.29
CA PRO A 142 2.31 -29.23 8.69
C PRO A 142 2.91 -29.37 10.10
N GLY A 143 2.26 -30.12 10.99
CA GLY A 143 2.72 -30.34 12.37
C GLY A 143 2.25 -29.30 13.41
N ALA A 144 1.62 -28.20 13.00
CA ALA A 144 0.96 -27.29 13.94
C ALA A 144 -0.44 -27.79 14.33
N ASP A 145 -0.80 -27.71 15.63
CA ASP A 145 -2.09 -28.21 16.13
C ASP A 145 -3.28 -27.32 15.75
N ASN A 146 -3.07 -26.00 15.66
CA ASN A 146 -4.13 -25.03 15.40
C ASN A 146 -4.04 -24.42 14.00
N MET A 147 -5.19 -24.11 13.40
CA MET A 147 -5.26 -23.25 12.22
C MET A 147 -4.83 -21.84 12.61
N ILE A 148 -3.72 -21.36 12.05
CA ILE A 148 -3.08 -20.10 12.47
C ILE A 148 -3.65 -18.92 11.68
N VAL A 149 -3.81 -19.09 10.37
CA VAL A 149 -4.26 -18.02 9.49
C VAL A 149 -5.67 -18.32 9.00
N VAL A 150 -6.55 -17.33 9.07
CA VAL A 150 -7.94 -17.43 8.64
C VAL A 150 -8.32 -16.22 7.80
N CYS A 151 -8.97 -16.44 6.67
CA CYS A 151 -9.70 -15.40 5.94
C CYS A 151 -11.10 -15.89 5.59
N ARG A 152 -12.02 -14.97 5.32
CA ARG A 152 -13.42 -15.30 4.98
C ARG A 152 -13.87 -14.44 3.81
N SER A 153 -14.68 -15.03 2.94
CA SER A 153 -15.31 -14.33 1.83
C SER A 153 -16.82 -14.58 1.87
N ARG A 154 -17.63 -13.52 1.86
CA ARG A 154 -19.11 -13.60 1.87
C ARG A 154 -19.71 -13.26 0.50
N CYS A 155 -20.84 -13.89 0.20
CA CYS A 155 -21.60 -13.61 -1.01
C CYS A 155 -22.57 -12.42 -0.76
N LEU A 156 -22.93 -11.68 -1.82
CA LEU A 156 -24.09 -10.79 -1.76
C LEU A 156 -25.37 -11.61 -2.02
N SER A 157 -26.50 -11.20 -1.43
CA SER A 157 -27.81 -11.88 -1.55
C SER A 157 -28.15 -12.28 -3.00
N GLY A 158 -28.00 -13.56 -3.33
CA GLY A 158 -28.34 -14.15 -4.63
C GLY A 158 -27.31 -13.98 -5.77
N ARG A 159 -26.15 -13.36 -5.57
CA ARG A 159 -25.07 -13.26 -6.58
C ARG A 159 -23.68 -13.38 -5.95
N PRO A 160 -22.70 -14.00 -6.64
CA PRO A 160 -21.32 -13.94 -6.18
C PRO A 160 -20.92 -12.46 -6.05
N ALA A 161 -20.50 -12.06 -4.86
CA ALA A 161 -19.75 -10.83 -4.71
C ALA A 161 -18.48 -10.99 -5.55
N VAL A 162 -18.10 -9.98 -6.34
CA VAL A 162 -16.84 -9.99 -7.08
C VAL A 162 -16.16 -8.66 -6.81
N ALA A 163 -15.24 -8.61 -5.84
CA ALA A 163 -14.28 -7.53 -5.82
C ALA A 163 -13.56 -7.54 -7.18
N THR A 164 -13.74 -6.48 -7.96
CA THR A 164 -13.11 -6.29 -9.28
C THR A 164 -12.14 -5.11 -9.24
N ASP A 165 -11.82 -4.60 -8.06
CA ASP A 165 -10.88 -3.49 -7.85
C ASP A 165 -9.48 -3.99 -7.47
N GLY A 166 -9.26 -5.30 -7.46
CA GLY A 166 -8.00 -5.94 -7.07
C GLY A 166 -7.79 -5.99 -5.55
N THR A 167 -8.67 -5.35 -4.77
CA THR A 167 -8.64 -5.46 -3.31
C THR A 167 -9.28 -6.77 -2.90
N CYS A 168 -8.68 -7.46 -1.93
CA CYS A 168 -9.09 -8.80 -1.53
C CYS A 168 -9.51 -8.88 -0.06
N SER A 169 -10.53 -8.10 0.26
CA SER A 169 -10.90 -7.75 1.64
C SER A 169 -12.13 -8.50 2.19
N GLY A 170 -12.53 -9.61 1.58
CA GLY A 170 -13.61 -10.48 2.06
C GLY A 170 -14.94 -10.43 1.30
N ALA A 171 -15.00 -9.71 0.18
CA ALA A 171 -16.16 -9.69 -0.73
C ALA A 171 -15.77 -10.31 -2.07
N GLY A 172 -16.18 -11.56 -2.31
CA GLY A 172 -15.82 -12.26 -3.54
C GLY A 172 -14.39 -12.77 -3.63
N CYS A 173 -13.53 -12.32 -2.73
CA CYS A 173 -12.26 -12.94 -2.43
C CYS A 173 -11.76 -12.55 -1.04
N CYS A 174 -10.81 -13.30 -0.47
CA CYS A 174 -10.10 -12.92 0.75
C CYS A 174 -8.58 -13.14 0.65
N GLU A 175 -7.81 -12.24 1.24
CA GLU A 175 -6.37 -12.38 1.45
C GLU A 175 -6.09 -13.09 2.77
N ALA A 176 -5.13 -14.02 2.76
CA ALA A 176 -4.58 -14.66 3.96
C ALA A 176 -3.05 -14.65 3.89
N SER A 177 -2.39 -14.29 4.99
CA SER A 177 -0.93 -14.39 5.08
C SER A 177 -0.44 -15.84 5.10
N LEU A 178 0.83 -16.08 4.79
CA LEU A 178 1.43 -17.40 5.02
C LEU A 178 1.77 -17.54 6.52
N PRO A 179 1.42 -18.65 7.19
CA PRO A 179 1.73 -18.86 8.61
C PRO A 179 3.24 -18.94 8.92
N GLY A 180 4.07 -19.13 7.90
CA GLY A 180 5.52 -19.13 7.96
C GLY A 180 6.10 -19.45 6.60
N SER A 181 7.42 -19.33 6.44
CA SER A 181 8.09 -19.68 5.19
C SER A 181 8.21 -21.20 5.08
N SER A 182 7.35 -21.80 4.26
CA SER A 182 7.34 -23.25 3.99
C SER A 182 6.92 -23.51 2.53
N SER A 183 7.13 -24.73 2.05
CA SER A 183 6.63 -25.18 0.75
C SER A 183 5.31 -25.96 0.86
N MET A 184 4.88 -26.34 2.07
CA MET A 184 3.69 -27.15 2.33
C MET A 184 2.77 -26.51 3.36
N TYR A 185 1.47 -26.67 3.16
CA TYR A 185 0.41 -26.10 3.99
C TYR A 185 -0.78 -27.06 4.04
N SER A 186 -1.44 -27.13 5.20
CA SER A 186 -2.75 -27.78 5.28
C SER A 186 -3.82 -26.71 5.13
N ILE A 187 -4.66 -26.87 4.13
CA ILE A 187 -5.71 -25.93 3.74
C ILE A 187 -7.06 -26.54 4.12
N LYS A 188 -7.89 -25.74 4.79
CA LYS A 188 -9.26 -26.09 5.14
C LYS A 188 -10.19 -24.99 4.67
N LEU A 189 -11.25 -25.38 3.97
CA LEU A 189 -12.32 -24.51 3.50
C LEU A 189 -13.63 -24.97 4.14
N GLU A 190 -14.29 -24.09 4.88
CA GLU A 190 -15.51 -24.40 5.60
C GLU A 190 -16.62 -23.46 5.14
N SER A 191 -17.83 -23.98 4.90
CA SER A 191 -18.99 -23.14 4.59
C SER A 191 -19.30 -22.21 5.75
N LEU A 192 -19.61 -20.94 5.47
CA LEU A 192 -19.96 -19.98 6.51
C LEU A 192 -21.32 -20.29 7.17
N ASP A 193 -22.22 -21.00 6.48
CA ASP A 193 -23.60 -21.19 6.94
C ASP A 193 -23.77 -22.40 7.87
N GLY A 194 -22.70 -23.16 8.15
CA GLY A 194 -22.64 -24.19 9.21
C GLY A 194 -23.52 -25.44 9.02
N THR A 195 -24.63 -25.36 8.29
CA THR A 195 -25.59 -26.44 8.05
C THR A 195 -25.66 -26.76 6.56
N ALA A 196 -24.96 -27.81 6.11
CA ALA A 196 -25.14 -28.30 4.76
C ALA A 196 -26.49 -29.01 4.64
N THR A 197 -27.50 -28.31 4.11
CA THR A 197 -28.69 -28.97 3.57
C THR A 197 -28.37 -29.46 2.15
N GLU A 198 -28.94 -30.60 1.73
CA GLU A 198 -28.70 -31.15 0.37
C GLU A 198 -29.04 -30.16 -0.75
N GLU A 199 -29.94 -29.22 -0.48
CA GLU A 199 -30.41 -28.16 -1.38
C GLU A 199 -29.42 -27.02 -1.60
N GLN A 200 -28.33 -26.92 -0.82
CA GLN A 200 -27.40 -25.80 -0.93
C GLN A 200 -26.34 -26.06 -2.02
N PRO A 201 -26.12 -25.09 -2.94
CA PRO A 201 -25.10 -25.24 -3.98
C PRO A 201 -23.70 -25.36 -3.34
N PRO A 202 -22.80 -26.19 -3.90
CA PRO A 202 -21.43 -26.25 -3.44
C PRO A 202 -20.75 -24.89 -3.58
N PHE A 203 -19.88 -24.53 -2.62
CA PHE A 203 -18.98 -23.40 -2.79
C PHE A 203 -17.87 -23.77 -3.80
N ASN A 204 -17.55 -22.83 -4.68
CA ASN A 204 -16.39 -22.88 -5.56
C ASN A 204 -15.43 -21.78 -5.11
N ALA A 205 -14.23 -22.16 -4.71
CA ALA A 205 -13.18 -21.24 -4.34
C ALA A 205 -11.93 -21.52 -5.16
N THR A 206 -11.28 -20.48 -5.65
CA THR A 206 -10.05 -20.62 -6.41
C THR A 206 -8.97 -19.82 -5.69
N PHE A 207 -7.87 -20.46 -5.31
CA PHE A 207 -6.80 -19.75 -4.62
C PHE A 207 -5.48 -19.79 -5.39
N VAL A 208 -4.67 -18.75 -5.15
CA VAL A 208 -3.28 -18.64 -5.59
C VAL A 208 -2.41 -18.20 -4.42
N ILE A 209 -1.10 -18.46 -4.52
CA ILE A 209 -0.09 -17.77 -3.73
C ILE A 209 0.60 -16.82 -4.68
N ALA A 210 0.60 -15.54 -4.35
CA ALA A 210 1.25 -14.54 -5.18
C ALA A 210 2.07 -13.57 -4.32
N ASP A 211 3.10 -13.01 -4.93
CA ASP A 211 3.84 -11.88 -4.40
C ASP A 211 2.89 -10.68 -4.25
N LYS A 212 2.90 -10.06 -3.06
CA LYS A 212 1.97 -8.98 -2.71
C LYS A 212 2.16 -7.75 -3.58
N GLU A 213 3.40 -7.43 -3.95
CA GLU A 213 3.70 -6.29 -4.82
C GLU A 213 3.27 -6.60 -6.25
N TRP A 214 3.51 -7.81 -6.73
CA TRP A 214 3.01 -8.26 -8.03
C TRP A 214 1.48 -8.26 -8.09
N TRP A 215 0.78 -8.71 -7.04
CA TRP A 215 -0.69 -8.74 -7.00
C TRP A 215 -1.31 -7.34 -7.23
N ILE A 216 -0.72 -6.33 -6.60
CA ILE A 216 -1.19 -4.94 -6.63
C ILE A 216 -0.75 -4.24 -7.92
N THR A 217 0.48 -4.48 -8.37
CA THR A 217 1.06 -3.80 -9.52
C THR A 217 0.43 -4.28 -10.82
N GLY A 218 0.15 -3.37 -11.76
CA GLY A 218 -0.37 -3.74 -13.09
C GLY A 218 -1.79 -4.31 -13.08
N ASN A 219 -2.53 -4.16 -11.97
CA ASN A 219 -3.90 -4.67 -11.80
C ASN A 219 -4.01 -6.21 -11.94
N HIS A 220 -2.96 -6.97 -11.66
CA HIS A 220 -2.99 -8.44 -11.81
C HIS A 220 -4.07 -9.10 -10.96
N GLY A 221 -4.31 -8.61 -9.73
CA GLY A 221 -5.40 -9.08 -8.88
C GLY A 221 -6.77 -8.91 -9.52
N MET A 222 -7.03 -7.78 -10.20
CA MET A 222 -8.27 -7.55 -10.95
C MET A 222 -8.42 -8.54 -12.11
N LEU A 223 -7.36 -8.70 -12.92
CA LEU A 223 -7.38 -9.61 -14.08
C LEU A 223 -7.66 -11.06 -13.68
N LEU A 224 -7.08 -11.49 -12.55
CA LEU A 224 -7.31 -12.85 -12.05
C LEU A 224 -8.74 -13.02 -11.50
N GLN A 225 -9.25 -12.04 -10.74
CA GLN A 225 -10.63 -12.03 -10.25
C GLN A 225 -11.64 -12.06 -11.41
N GLU A 226 -11.40 -11.28 -12.46
CA GLU A 226 -12.20 -11.26 -13.68
C GLU A 226 -12.19 -12.62 -14.38
N ALA A 227 -11.02 -13.21 -14.59
CA ALA A 227 -10.89 -14.51 -15.25
C ALA A 227 -11.58 -15.65 -14.48
N VAL A 228 -11.55 -15.63 -13.13
CA VAL A 228 -12.30 -16.59 -12.30
C VAL A 228 -13.81 -16.36 -12.43
N SER A 229 -14.24 -15.10 -12.46
CA SER A 229 -15.66 -14.73 -12.56
C SER A 229 -16.28 -15.11 -13.91
N ASP A 230 -15.52 -14.98 -14.99
CA ASP A 230 -15.92 -15.41 -16.35
C ASP A 230 -15.96 -16.94 -16.52
N GLY A 231 -15.55 -17.71 -15.50
CA GLY A 231 -15.52 -19.16 -15.54
C GLY A 231 -14.40 -19.73 -16.41
N GLN A 232 -13.41 -18.92 -16.81
CA GLN A 232 -12.28 -19.36 -17.63
C GLN A 232 -11.29 -20.28 -16.87
N LEU A 233 -11.38 -20.35 -15.54
CA LEU A 233 -10.48 -21.08 -14.65
C LEU A 233 -10.99 -22.45 -14.13
N GLY A 234 -12.03 -23.01 -14.74
CA GLY A 234 -12.73 -24.19 -14.23
C GLY A 234 -12.35 -25.55 -14.83
N VAL A 235 -11.46 -25.63 -15.82
CA VAL A 235 -11.17 -26.90 -16.52
C VAL A 235 -9.70 -27.25 -16.33
N SER A 236 -9.41 -28.38 -15.68
CA SER A 236 -8.06 -28.94 -15.48
C SER A 236 -7.31 -29.29 -16.79
N SER A 237 -7.73 -28.79 -17.95
CA SER A 237 -7.10 -29.00 -19.25
C SER A 237 -7.38 -27.82 -20.18
N GLY A 238 -6.41 -26.91 -20.34
CA GLY A 238 -6.15 -26.28 -21.65
C GLY A 238 -6.63 -24.85 -21.93
N SER A 239 -7.43 -24.18 -21.10
CA SER A 239 -7.66 -22.72 -21.26
C SER A 239 -6.57 -21.94 -20.52
N ALA A 240 -5.45 -21.70 -21.19
CA ALA A 240 -4.33 -20.92 -20.65
C ALA A 240 -4.79 -19.50 -20.30
N LEU A 241 -4.80 -19.17 -19.01
CA LEU A 241 -4.69 -17.78 -18.56
C LEU A 241 -3.46 -17.16 -19.23
N PRO A 242 -3.56 -15.97 -19.83
CA PRO A 242 -2.38 -15.23 -20.30
C PRO A 242 -1.57 -14.63 -19.13
N LEU A 243 -1.91 -14.94 -17.87
CA LEU A 243 -1.27 -14.36 -16.68
C LEU A 243 -0.45 -15.42 -15.94
N GLN A 244 0.88 -15.26 -15.94
CA GLN A 244 1.80 -16.04 -15.10
C GLN A 244 1.70 -15.56 -13.66
N ILE A 245 1.27 -16.42 -12.73
CA ILE A 245 1.23 -16.07 -11.31
C ILE A 245 2.68 -15.97 -10.82
N LYS A 246 3.03 -14.88 -10.13
CA LYS A 246 4.39 -14.68 -9.62
C LYS A 246 4.40 -14.87 -8.11
N ALA A 247 5.08 -15.91 -7.64
CA ALA A 247 5.38 -16.12 -6.22
C ALA A 247 6.90 -16.04 -5.97
N GLY A 248 7.29 -15.38 -4.87
CA GLY A 248 8.69 -15.19 -4.49
C GLY A 248 9.22 -16.30 -3.57
N GLY A 249 10.21 -17.05 -4.02
CA GLY A 249 10.93 -18.05 -3.26
C GLY A 249 12.31 -17.56 -2.80
N LYS A 250 12.83 -18.20 -1.77
CA LYS A 250 14.23 -18.08 -1.32
C LYS A 250 14.94 -19.40 -1.42
N TRP A 251 16.25 -19.35 -1.59
CA TRP A 251 17.09 -20.54 -1.60
C TRP A 251 18.41 -20.36 -0.86
N ASN A 252 18.92 -21.47 -0.34
CA ASN A 252 20.24 -21.56 0.28
C ASN A 252 21.09 -22.55 -0.51
N PHE A 253 22.36 -22.27 -0.74
CA PHE A 253 23.26 -23.23 -1.39
C PHE A 253 23.52 -24.45 -0.50
N GLY A 254 23.56 -24.26 0.82
CA GLY A 254 23.65 -25.33 1.81
C GLY A 254 23.16 -24.91 3.18
N ASN A 255 23.04 -25.87 4.09
CA ASN A 255 22.43 -25.70 5.41
C ASN A 255 23.43 -25.35 6.54
N LEU A 256 24.66 -24.99 6.18
CA LEU A 256 25.71 -24.61 7.12
C LEU A 256 25.88 -23.09 7.17
N SER A 257 26.35 -22.57 8.29
CA SER A 257 26.77 -21.17 8.40
C SER A 257 28.08 -20.93 7.63
N CYS A 258 28.38 -19.67 7.31
CA CYS A 258 29.65 -19.28 6.71
C CYS A 258 30.87 -19.52 7.60
N ALA A 259 30.68 -19.72 8.90
CA ALA A 259 31.76 -20.11 9.81
C ALA A 259 32.21 -21.56 9.59
N ASP A 260 31.28 -22.44 9.22
CA ASP A 260 31.52 -23.89 9.09
C ASP A 260 31.59 -24.36 7.63
N ALA A 261 30.85 -23.73 6.73
CA ALA A 261 30.74 -24.10 5.32
C ALA A 261 32.11 -24.22 4.61
N PRO A 262 33.08 -23.30 4.79
CA PRO A 262 34.40 -23.41 4.13
C PRO A 262 35.22 -24.64 4.55
N ARG A 263 34.88 -25.28 5.68
CA ARG A 263 35.53 -26.50 6.17
C ARG A 263 34.89 -27.78 5.62
N SER A 264 33.74 -27.66 4.96
CA SER A 264 33.01 -28.78 4.39
C SER A 264 33.50 -29.12 2.97
N SER A 265 33.37 -30.38 2.55
CA SER A 265 33.72 -30.83 1.20
C SER A 265 32.80 -30.28 0.11
N GLY A 266 31.64 -29.73 0.47
CA GLY A 266 30.63 -29.18 -0.43
C GLY A 266 30.54 -27.65 -0.44
N TYR A 267 31.64 -26.95 -0.15
CA TYR A 267 31.65 -25.48 -0.16
C TYR A 267 31.45 -24.92 -1.58
N GLY A 268 30.45 -24.04 -1.75
CA GLY A 268 30.00 -23.56 -3.06
C GLY A 268 30.68 -22.31 -3.61
N CYS A 269 31.35 -21.50 -2.78
CA CYS A 269 31.94 -20.26 -3.25
C CYS A 269 33.33 -20.55 -3.85
N LEU A 270 33.33 -20.99 -5.11
CA LEU A 270 34.51 -21.50 -5.80
C LEU A 270 35.29 -20.40 -6.53
N SER A 271 34.69 -19.24 -6.79
CA SER A 271 35.37 -18.16 -7.49
C SER A 271 36.43 -17.49 -6.63
N SER A 272 37.57 -17.17 -7.23
CA SER A 272 38.42 -16.09 -6.73
C SER A 272 37.60 -14.80 -6.68
N ASN A 273 37.90 -13.92 -5.71
CA ASN A 273 37.13 -12.69 -5.47
C ASN A 273 35.63 -12.95 -5.21
N SER A 274 35.33 -14.00 -4.45
CA SER A 274 33.98 -14.23 -3.90
C SER A 274 34.06 -14.44 -2.39
N TYR A 275 32.94 -14.22 -1.71
CA TYR A 275 32.83 -14.43 -0.28
C TYR A 275 31.53 -15.15 0.09
N CYS A 276 31.55 -15.84 1.23
CA CYS A 276 30.38 -16.48 1.83
C CYS A 276 29.52 -15.45 2.54
N HIS A 277 28.22 -15.49 2.34
CA HIS A 277 27.25 -14.66 3.05
C HIS A 277 26.19 -15.52 3.72
N ASP A 278 26.08 -15.44 5.06
CA ASP A 278 25.04 -16.14 5.82
C ASP A 278 23.66 -15.68 5.35
N HIS A 279 22.78 -16.63 5.07
CA HIS A 279 21.48 -16.37 4.50
C HIS A 279 20.39 -17.18 5.20
N TRP A 280 19.27 -16.50 5.49
CA TRP A 280 18.10 -17.10 6.10
C TRP A 280 16.98 -17.15 5.06
N ASN A 281 16.56 -18.37 4.70
CA ASN A 281 15.49 -18.59 3.73
C ASN A 281 14.08 -18.54 4.37
N GLY A 282 13.99 -18.39 5.70
CA GLY A 282 12.72 -18.38 6.43
C GLY A 282 12.48 -19.64 7.26
N GLU A 283 13.12 -20.76 6.90
CA GLU A 283 12.96 -22.07 7.56
C GLU A 283 14.28 -22.55 8.15
N SER A 284 15.39 -22.39 7.41
CA SER A 284 16.72 -22.82 7.78
C SER A 284 17.78 -21.74 7.54
N SER A 285 18.80 -21.76 8.41
CA SER A 285 20.02 -20.98 8.24
C SER A 285 20.91 -21.71 7.25
N GLY A 286 21.43 -20.97 6.29
CA GLY A 286 22.37 -21.47 5.31
C GLY A 286 23.28 -20.35 4.84
N TYR A 287 23.79 -20.50 3.62
CA TYR A 287 24.60 -19.46 3.00
C TYR A 287 24.35 -19.36 1.50
N ILE A 288 24.70 -18.19 0.97
CA ILE A 288 24.86 -17.91 -0.46
C ILE A 288 26.27 -17.36 -0.71
N CYS A 289 26.66 -17.30 -1.98
CA CYS A 289 27.94 -16.77 -2.40
C CYS A 289 27.72 -15.45 -3.15
N ARG A 290 28.60 -14.48 -2.93
CA ARG A 290 28.60 -13.21 -3.66
C ARG A 290 29.98 -12.94 -4.21
N CYS A 291 30.05 -12.26 -5.37
CA CYS A 291 31.30 -11.67 -5.80
C CYS A 291 31.70 -10.55 -4.83
N SER A 292 33.00 -10.41 -4.61
CA SER A 292 33.57 -9.28 -3.87
C SER A 292 33.26 -7.97 -4.59
N ASP A 293 33.29 -6.87 -3.84
CA ASP A 293 33.13 -5.54 -4.42
C ASP A 293 34.12 -5.33 -5.58
N GLY A 294 33.64 -4.68 -6.65
CA GLY A 294 34.41 -4.45 -7.89
C GLY A 294 34.37 -5.61 -8.90
N TYR A 295 33.85 -6.78 -8.51
CA TYR A 295 33.75 -7.93 -9.40
C TYR A 295 32.29 -8.30 -9.70
N GLU A 296 32.02 -8.60 -10.96
CA GLU A 296 30.74 -9.13 -11.43
C GLU A 296 30.91 -10.50 -12.11
N GLY A 297 29.86 -11.31 -11.99
CA GLY A 297 29.79 -12.65 -12.56
C GLY A 297 29.19 -13.65 -11.60
N ASN A 298 29.62 -14.91 -11.71
CA ASN A 298 29.06 -16.02 -10.96
C ASN A 298 30.04 -16.51 -9.86
N PRO A 299 29.75 -16.32 -8.57
CA PRO A 299 30.65 -16.71 -7.48
C PRO A 299 30.74 -18.23 -7.25
N TYR A 300 29.83 -19.01 -7.82
CA TYR A 300 29.78 -20.46 -7.69
C TYR A 300 30.66 -21.20 -8.70
N ILE A 301 31.18 -20.50 -9.73
CA ILE A 301 32.06 -21.06 -10.74
C ILE A 301 33.51 -20.66 -10.42
N ARG A 302 34.48 -21.58 -10.58
CA ARG A 302 35.91 -21.23 -10.43
C ARG A 302 36.28 -20.08 -11.38
N ASN A 303 36.87 -19.02 -10.82
CA ASN A 303 37.14 -17.77 -11.54
C ASN A 303 35.89 -17.23 -12.28
N GLY A 304 34.69 -17.36 -11.71
CA GLY A 304 33.45 -16.89 -12.32
C GLY A 304 33.16 -15.40 -12.07
N CYS A 305 33.69 -14.81 -11.00
CA CYS A 305 33.74 -13.37 -10.77
C CYS A 305 34.89 -12.77 -11.61
N LYS A 306 34.64 -12.57 -12.92
CA LYS A 306 35.69 -12.22 -13.91
C LYS A 306 35.73 -10.75 -14.26
N ALA A 307 34.55 -10.14 -14.40
CA ALA A 307 34.47 -8.78 -14.88
C ALA A 307 34.86 -7.88 -13.71
N ASN A 308 36.05 -7.31 -13.78
CA ASN A 308 36.30 -6.08 -13.06
C ASN A 308 35.29 -5.06 -13.59
N VAL A 309 34.38 -4.61 -12.74
CA VAL A 309 33.42 -3.57 -13.09
C VAL A 309 34.25 -2.34 -13.44
N ASP A 310 34.15 -1.85 -14.68
CA ASP A 310 34.76 -0.56 -14.98
C ASP A 310 33.95 0.54 -14.30
N GLU A 311 34.26 0.79 -13.03
CA GLU A 311 33.58 1.77 -12.22
C GLU A 311 33.65 3.17 -12.85
N CYS A 312 34.65 3.44 -13.69
CA CYS A 312 34.81 4.70 -14.40
C CYS A 312 33.71 4.96 -15.44
N THR A 313 33.05 3.92 -15.95
CA THR A 313 31.91 4.06 -16.87
C THR A 313 30.61 4.38 -16.15
N ILE A 314 30.48 4.02 -14.87
CA ILE A 314 29.27 4.18 -14.05
C ILE A 314 29.39 5.39 -13.11
N ARG A 315 29.51 6.59 -13.67
CA ARG A 315 29.77 7.83 -12.92
C ARG A 315 28.73 8.18 -11.85
N ASP A 316 27.50 7.68 -11.98
CA ASP A 316 26.44 7.90 -10.99
C ASP A 316 26.66 7.10 -9.69
N LYS A 317 27.22 5.89 -9.80
CA LYS A 317 27.51 5.00 -8.67
C LYS A 317 28.91 5.22 -8.10
N TYR A 318 29.92 5.40 -8.96
CA TYR A 318 31.32 5.58 -8.56
C TYR A 318 31.82 6.98 -8.96
N GLN A 319 31.99 7.85 -7.96
CA GLN A 319 32.32 9.26 -8.20
C GLN A 319 33.82 9.46 -8.43
N CYS A 320 34.18 9.94 -9.63
CA CYS A 320 35.53 10.40 -9.96
C CYS A 320 35.45 11.71 -10.79
N PHE A 321 36.15 12.75 -10.35
CA PHE A 321 36.18 14.07 -10.99
C PHE A 321 37.55 14.39 -11.63
N GLY A 322 38.58 13.62 -11.33
CA GLY A 322 39.85 13.60 -12.07
C GLY A 322 39.82 12.59 -13.23
N ASP A 323 41.01 12.15 -13.62
CA ASP A 323 41.19 11.04 -14.55
C ASP A 323 40.89 9.73 -13.81
N CYS A 324 39.83 9.04 -14.24
CA CYS A 324 39.48 7.74 -13.70
C CYS A 324 40.28 6.67 -14.42
N ILE A 325 41.11 5.93 -13.67
CA ILE A 325 41.87 4.79 -14.14
C ILE A 325 41.21 3.55 -13.56
N ASN A 326 40.63 2.71 -14.41
CA ASN A 326 40.13 1.40 -13.98
C ASN A 326 41.33 0.52 -13.58
N VAL A 327 41.32 -0.05 -12.36
CA VAL A 327 42.31 -1.01 -11.88
C VAL A 327 41.59 -2.31 -11.52
N ASP A 328 42.26 -3.46 -11.61
CA ASP A 328 41.62 -4.74 -11.31
C ASP A 328 41.07 -4.78 -9.86
N GLY A 329 39.76 -4.93 -9.73
CA GLY A 329 39.00 -4.98 -8.48
C GLY A 329 38.65 -3.63 -7.85
N PHE A 330 39.12 -2.51 -8.42
CA PHE A 330 38.82 -1.15 -7.94
C PHE A 330 39.23 -0.08 -8.95
N TYR A 331 38.63 1.11 -8.92
CA TYR A 331 39.11 2.24 -9.69
C TYR A 331 40.08 3.15 -8.91
N LYS A 332 41.06 3.69 -9.63
CA LYS A 332 41.96 4.74 -9.16
C LYS A 332 41.61 6.05 -9.84
N CYS A 333 41.05 6.98 -9.09
CA CYS A 333 40.88 8.35 -9.54
C CYS A 333 42.20 9.11 -9.30
N VAL A 334 42.79 9.74 -10.32
CA VAL A 334 44.01 10.55 -10.24
C VAL A 334 43.78 11.93 -10.84
N CYS A 335 44.62 12.91 -10.48
CA CYS A 335 44.56 14.20 -11.13
C CYS A 335 45.27 14.19 -12.48
N PRO A 336 44.77 14.97 -13.47
CA PRO A 336 45.43 15.13 -14.76
C PRO A 336 46.87 15.62 -14.63
N LEU A 337 47.72 15.26 -15.60
CA LEU A 337 49.11 15.71 -15.63
C LEU A 337 49.23 17.24 -15.56
N GLY A 338 50.13 17.73 -14.69
CA GLY A 338 50.29 19.16 -14.40
C GLY A 338 49.33 19.70 -13.35
N THR A 339 48.52 18.82 -12.72
CA THR A 339 47.68 19.15 -11.58
C THR A 339 47.90 18.15 -10.43
N SER A 340 47.79 18.64 -9.20
CA SER A 340 47.81 17.82 -7.98
C SER A 340 46.59 18.15 -7.11
N GLY A 341 46.15 17.20 -6.28
CA GLY A 341 45.00 17.40 -5.38
C GLY A 341 44.16 16.14 -5.18
N ASN A 342 42.87 16.30 -4.84
CA ASN A 342 41.95 15.19 -4.59
C ASN A 342 41.01 14.96 -5.78
N PRO A 343 41.24 13.92 -6.59
CA PRO A 343 40.46 13.68 -7.80
C PRO A 343 39.05 13.11 -7.51
N MET A 344 38.75 12.67 -6.29
CA MET A 344 37.41 12.19 -5.90
C MET A 344 36.42 13.35 -5.62
N GLU A 345 36.86 14.60 -5.69
CA GLU A 345 36.05 15.79 -5.40
C GLU A 345 35.87 16.68 -6.64
N PRO A 346 34.69 17.30 -6.84
CA PRO A 346 34.51 18.24 -7.93
C PRO A 346 35.51 19.40 -7.82
N HIS A 347 36.30 19.63 -8.86
CA HIS A 347 37.38 20.62 -8.92
C HIS A 347 38.57 20.38 -7.96
N GLY A 348 38.78 19.15 -7.47
CA GLY A 348 39.86 18.87 -6.53
C GLY A 348 41.27 18.78 -7.13
N CYS A 349 41.43 18.88 -8.46
CA CYS A 349 42.73 18.90 -9.14
C CYS A 349 43.13 20.33 -9.51
N ILE A 350 44.24 20.82 -8.94
CA ILE A 350 44.75 22.20 -9.08
C ILE A 350 46.14 22.20 -9.73
N GLN A 351 46.49 23.24 -10.50
CA GLN A 351 47.74 23.27 -11.27
C GLN A 351 49.00 23.30 -10.38
N ASP A 352 50.01 22.53 -10.77
CA ASP A 352 51.27 22.36 -10.02
C ASP A 352 52.16 23.61 -10.00
N THR A 353 51.86 24.61 -10.82
CA THR A 353 52.60 25.88 -10.95
C THR A 353 52.55 26.75 -9.69
N GLU A 354 51.76 26.40 -8.66
CA GLU A 354 51.62 27.19 -7.44
C GLU A 354 52.24 26.60 -6.16
N LYS A 355 53.03 25.53 -6.22
CA LYS A 355 53.71 24.98 -5.02
C LYS A 355 55.21 25.22 -5.02
N PHE A 356 55.63 26.45 -4.75
CA PHE A 356 57.03 26.80 -4.47
C PHE A 356 57.23 27.27 -3.02
N SER A 357 58.31 26.76 -2.42
CA SER A 357 59.00 27.25 -1.20
C SER A 357 58.22 27.18 0.12
N GLY A 358 58.75 26.67 1.23
CA GLY A 358 60.10 26.26 1.58
C GLY A 358 60.23 26.21 3.12
N ASN A 359 61.31 25.58 3.58
CA ASN A 359 61.95 25.71 4.90
C ASN A 359 61.34 24.99 6.12
N THR A 360 61.78 23.73 6.21
CA THR A 360 62.46 23.09 7.35
C THR A 360 62.94 24.03 8.47
N GLY A 361 62.15 24.08 9.54
CA GLY A 361 62.53 24.58 10.87
C GLY A 361 61.50 24.23 11.95
N LEU A 362 60.28 23.87 11.56
CA LEU A 362 59.14 23.66 12.43
C LEU A 362 58.78 22.18 12.71
N ALA A 363 59.67 21.17 12.64
CA ALA A 363 59.29 19.73 12.78
C ALA A 363 58.37 19.35 13.98
N VAL A 364 58.49 20.04 15.11
CA VAL A 364 57.65 19.83 16.31
C VAL A 364 56.39 20.71 16.27
N ALA A 365 56.48 21.90 15.68
CA ALA A 365 55.33 22.75 15.38
C ALA A 365 54.54 22.26 14.14
N THR A 366 55.12 21.44 13.26
CA THR A 366 54.50 20.73 12.14
C THR A 366 53.78 19.49 12.64
N GLY A 367 54.11 18.91 13.80
CA GLY A 367 53.24 17.89 14.40
C GLY A 367 51.86 18.47 14.73
N ILE A 368 51.86 19.66 15.38
CA ILE A 368 50.64 20.40 15.71
C ILE A 368 49.99 21.01 14.46
N CYS A 369 50.79 21.54 13.52
CA CYS A 369 50.29 22.14 12.28
C CYS A 369 49.77 21.10 11.29
N CYS A 370 50.46 19.97 11.07
CA CYS A 370 49.97 18.87 10.23
C CYS A 370 48.76 18.17 10.87
N GLY A 371 48.75 17.99 12.20
CA GLY A 371 47.57 17.52 12.91
C GLY A 371 46.38 18.48 12.77
N GLY A 372 46.62 19.78 12.95
CA GLY A 372 45.64 20.84 12.72
C GLY A 372 45.13 20.88 11.28
N CYS A 373 46.02 20.78 10.28
CA CYS A 373 45.69 20.72 8.87
C CYS A 373 44.87 19.48 8.53
N LEU A 374 45.20 18.30 9.08
CA LEU A 374 44.39 17.09 8.91
C LEU A 374 42.99 17.24 9.50
N VAL A 375 42.88 17.81 10.70
CA VAL A 375 41.57 18.11 11.32
C VAL A 375 40.78 19.12 10.48
N LEU A 376 41.44 20.16 9.95
CA LEU A 376 40.81 21.13 9.05
C LEU A 376 40.38 20.51 7.72
N LEU A 377 41.16 19.59 7.14
CA LEU A 377 40.81 18.87 5.91
C LEU A 377 39.63 17.91 6.14
N ILE A 378 39.59 17.19 7.26
CA ILE A 378 38.46 16.34 7.63
C ILE A 378 37.21 17.21 7.82
N PHE A 379 37.33 18.34 8.52
CA PHE A 379 36.23 19.28 8.70
C PHE A 379 35.75 19.85 7.36
N ALA A 380 36.67 20.25 6.47
CA ALA A 380 36.35 20.73 5.14
C ALA A 380 35.65 19.65 4.28
N ALA A 381 36.11 18.39 4.34
CA ALA A 381 35.48 17.27 3.63
C ALA A 381 34.07 16.97 4.16
N ILE A 382 33.85 17.08 5.48
CA ILE A 382 32.51 16.96 6.09
C ILE A 382 31.59 18.08 5.58
N LEU A 383 32.05 19.33 5.59
CA LEU A 383 31.30 20.48 5.08
C LEU A 383 31.02 20.36 3.58
N LEU A 384 31.98 19.86 2.78
CA LEU A 384 31.82 19.63 1.35
C LEU A 384 30.78 18.54 1.09
N ARG A 385 30.85 17.41 1.81
CA ARG A 385 29.87 16.32 1.72
C ARG A 385 28.47 16.82 2.09
N GLN A 386 28.33 17.59 3.16
CA GLN A 386 27.06 18.21 3.55
C GLN A 386 26.52 19.12 2.44
N LYS A 387 27.38 19.96 1.86
CA LYS A 387 27.03 20.85 0.73
C LYS A 387 26.63 20.09 -0.53
N LEU A 388 27.32 18.99 -0.86
CA LEU A 388 26.98 18.13 -2.00
C LEU A 388 25.64 17.41 -1.81
N ARG A 389 25.39 16.86 -0.60
CA ARG A 389 24.10 16.26 -0.24
C ARG A 389 22.97 17.29 -0.36
N ALA A 390 23.16 18.50 0.17
CA ALA A 390 22.20 19.59 0.03
C ALA A 390 21.95 20.00 -1.43
N ARG A 391 23.00 20.04 -2.27
CA ARG A 391 22.87 20.31 -3.71
C ARG A 391 22.09 19.22 -4.44
N LYS A 392 22.35 17.93 -4.16
CA LYS A 392 21.61 16.81 -4.76
C LYS A 392 20.14 16.85 -4.34
N ALA A 393 19.86 17.06 -3.06
CA ALA A 393 18.50 17.21 -2.54
C ALA A 393 17.76 18.37 -3.23
N LYS A 394 18.38 19.55 -3.37
CA LYS A 394 17.79 20.70 -4.06
C LYS A 394 17.51 20.42 -5.55
N LYS A 395 18.41 19.72 -6.25
CA LYS A 395 18.18 19.32 -7.65
C LYS A 395 16.99 18.37 -7.77
N LEU A 396 16.89 17.39 -6.87
CA LEU A 396 15.79 16.43 -6.86
C LEU A 396 14.45 17.09 -6.54
N ARG A 397 14.40 17.98 -5.54
CA ARG A 397 13.22 18.81 -5.22
C ARG A 397 12.76 19.62 -6.44
N ASN A 398 13.69 20.28 -7.12
CA ASN A 398 13.39 21.03 -8.35
C ASN A 398 12.89 20.15 -9.51
N PHE A 399 13.38 18.92 -9.61
CA PHE A 399 12.92 17.95 -10.62
C PHE A 399 11.45 17.59 -10.39
N TYR A 400 11.11 17.16 -9.17
CA TYR A 400 9.72 16.84 -8.81
C TYR A 400 8.81 18.06 -8.92
N PHE A 401 9.27 19.23 -8.47
CA PHE A 401 8.54 20.48 -8.62
C PHE A 401 8.15 20.75 -10.08
N ARG A 402 9.10 20.63 -11.02
CA ARG A 402 8.82 20.84 -12.45
C ARG A 402 7.87 19.79 -13.02
N LYS A 403 8.07 18.51 -12.67
CA LYS A 403 7.21 17.40 -13.10
C LYS A 403 5.76 17.62 -12.63
N ASN A 404 5.58 17.81 -11.33
CA ASN A 404 4.28 17.92 -10.69
C ASN A 404 3.59 19.26 -10.98
N ARG A 405 4.33 20.36 -11.10
CA ARG A 405 3.78 21.67 -11.53
C ARG A 405 3.27 21.62 -12.97
N GLY A 406 3.94 20.87 -13.85
CA GLY A 406 3.44 20.63 -15.21
C GLY A 406 2.08 19.96 -15.21
N LEU A 407 1.88 18.94 -14.37
CA LEU A 407 0.60 18.24 -14.20
C LEU A 407 -0.48 19.14 -13.59
N LEU A 408 -0.14 19.92 -12.56
CA LEU A 408 -1.07 20.84 -11.90
C LEU A 408 -1.60 21.93 -12.85
N LEU A 409 -0.72 22.53 -13.65
CA LEU A 409 -1.08 23.59 -14.61
C LEU A 409 -1.91 23.09 -15.79
N GLN A 410 -1.97 21.78 -16.04
CA GLN A 410 -2.86 21.23 -17.07
C GLN A 410 -4.34 21.30 -16.69
N GLN A 411 -4.68 21.38 -15.39
CA GLN A 411 -6.08 21.40 -14.93
C GLN A 411 -6.55 22.74 -14.37
N LEU A 412 -5.67 23.51 -13.72
CA LEU A 412 -6.05 24.82 -13.18
C LEU A 412 -5.96 25.91 -14.28
N VAL A 413 -7.11 26.52 -14.60
CA VAL A 413 -7.21 27.62 -15.57
C VAL A 413 -6.52 28.88 -15.06
N ASP A 414 -6.62 29.14 -13.75
CA ASP A 414 -6.07 30.34 -13.11
C ASP A 414 -4.67 30.08 -12.54
N LYS A 415 -3.66 30.67 -13.20
CA LYS A 415 -2.26 30.60 -12.77
C LYS A 415 -2.03 31.27 -11.42
N ASP A 416 -2.76 32.34 -11.09
CA ASP A 416 -2.56 33.07 -9.84
C ASP A 416 -3.07 32.27 -8.64
N ILE A 417 -4.17 31.54 -8.79
CA ILE A 417 -4.66 30.58 -7.78
C ILE A 417 -3.65 29.44 -7.63
N ALA A 418 -3.18 28.87 -8.75
CA ALA A 418 -2.23 27.77 -8.73
C ALA A 418 -0.93 28.14 -7.97
N GLU A 419 -0.37 29.32 -8.20
CA GLU A 419 0.86 29.75 -7.51
C GLU A 419 0.66 30.00 -6.00
N ARG A 420 -0.50 30.52 -5.57
CA ARG A 420 -0.79 30.75 -4.14
C ARG A 420 -1.02 29.47 -3.34
N MET A 421 -1.33 28.37 -4.02
CA MET A 421 -1.54 27.05 -3.41
C MET A 421 -0.23 26.27 -3.23
N ILE A 422 0.91 26.78 -3.66
CA ILE A 422 2.18 26.05 -3.60
C ILE A 422 2.87 26.31 -2.26
N PHE A 423 3.11 25.23 -1.51
CA PHE A 423 3.99 25.21 -0.34
C PHE A 423 5.34 24.58 -0.71
N SER A 424 6.42 25.07 -0.09
CA SER A 424 7.74 24.43 -0.19
C SER A 424 7.85 23.26 0.79
N LEU A 425 8.67 22.25 0.46
CA LEU A 425 8.89 21.13 1.37
C LEU A 425 9.58 21.60 2.65
N GLU A 426 10.47 22.59 2.56
CA GLU A 426 11.15 23.18 3.72
C GLU A 426 10.15 23.81 4.72
N GLU A 427 9.12 24.48 4.22
CA GLU A 427 8.06 25.04 5.07
C GLU A 427 7.25 23.94 5.78
N LEU A 428 6.88 22.87 5.07
CA LEU A 428 6.13 21.76 5.65
C LEU A 428 6.97 20.91 6.61
N GLU A 429 8.26 20.70 6.31
CA GLU A 429 9.24 20.08 7.21
C GLU A 429 9.33 20.87 8.51
N LYS A 430 9.46 22.20 8.43
CA LYS A 430 9.48 23.06 9.62
C LYS A 430 8.16 23.01 10.40
N ALA A 431 7.02 23.04 9.70
CA ALA A 431 5.70 23.02 10.32
C ALA A 431 5.42 21.71 11.07
N THR A 432 6.00 20.61 10.63
CA THR A 432 5.79 19.24 11.16
C THR A 432 6.94 18.72 12.00
N ASP A 433 7.91 19.55 12.36
CA ASP A 433 9.13 19.11 13.05
C ASP A 433 9.81 17.92 12.33
N THR A 434 10.00 18.05 11.02
CA THR A 434 10.55 17.01 10.13
C THR A 434 9.66 15.75 10.05
N PHE A 435 8.35 15.92 9.90
CA PHE A 435 7.37 14.84 9.89
C PHE A 435 7.47 13.91 11.11
N ASN A 436 7.60 14.53 12.30
CA ASN A 436 7.70 13.82 13.57
C ASN A 436 6.52 12.87 13.76
N VAL A 437 6.80 11.63 14.20
CA VAL A 437 5.81 10.60 14.48
C VAL A 437 4.78 11.06 15.52
N ASP A 438 5.17 11.90 16.48
CA ASP A 438 4.27 12.45 17.51
C ASP A 438 3.23 13.43 16.93
N ARG A 439 3.46 13.96 15.73
CA ARG A 439 2.53 14.83 15.01
C ARG A 439 1.60 14.06 14.08
N LYS A 440 1.73 12.74 13.99
CA LYS A 440 0.87 11.90 13.16
C LYS A 440 -0.52 11.82 13.78
N ILE A 441 -1.52 12.25 13.02
CA ILE A 441 -2.94 12.25 13.45
C ILE A 441 -3.75 11.14 12.80
N GLY A 442 -3.28 10.56 11.68
CA GLY A 442 -3.99 9.48 11.00
C GLY A 442 -3.10 8.66 10.07
N LYS A 443 -3.47 7.39 9.86
CA LYS A 443 -2.87 6.49 8.86
C LYS A 443 -3.96 5.60 8.26
N GLY A 444 -4.18 5.72 6.95
CA GLY A 444 -5.19 4.96 6.19
C GLY A 444 -4.65 4.47 4.85
N GLY A 445 -5.56 4.03 3.97
CA GLY A 445 -5.25 3.64 2.58
C GLY A 445 -4.62 4.78 1.76
N HIS A 446 -5.15 6.00 1.90
CA HIS A 446 -4.68 7.20 1.18
C HIS A 446 -3.41 7.85 1.74
N GLY A 447 -2.73 7.24 2.71
CA GLY A 447 -1.49 7.80 3.26
C GLY A 447 -1.45 8.02 4.77
N THR A 448 -0.54 8.89 5.19
CA THR A 448 -0.32 9.34 6.57
C THR A 448 -0.60 10.83 6.66
N VAL A 449 -1.30 11.26 7.71
CA VAL A 449 -1.63 12.67 7.93
C VAL A 449 -0.87 13.19 9.15
N TYR A 450 -0.19 14.32 8.99
CA TYR A 450 0.57 14.99 10.03
C TYR A 450 -0.04 16.34 10.39
N LYS A 451 -0.04 16.69 11.68
CA LYS A 451 -0.41 18.01 12.19
C LYS A 451 0.79 18.97 12.10
N GLY A 452 0.63 20.02 11.30
CA GLY A 452 1.61 21.09 11.14
C GLY A 452 1.17 22.41 11.75
N ILE A 453 2.12 23.28 12.09
CA ILE A 453 1.88 24.70 12.41
C ILE A 453 2.71 25.53 11.44
N LEU A 454 2.05 26.23 10.53
CA LEU A 454 2.71 27.08 9.54
C LEU A 454 3.35 28.33 10.18
N SER A 455 4.21 29.01 9.41
CA SER A 455 4.91 30.21 9.87
C SER A 455 3.96 31.34 10.30
N ASP A 456 2.79 31.43 9.68
CA ASP A 456 1.71 32.37 9.96
C ASP A 456 0.77 31.90 11.10
N GLN A 457 1.16 30.88 11.86
CA GLN A 457 0.43 30.28 12.98
C GLN A 457 -0.84 29.50 12.60
N ARG A 458 -1.12 29.28 11.30
CA ARG A 458 -2.21 28.38 10.91
C ARG A 458 -1.86 26.93 11.25
N VAL A 459 -2.79 26.24 11.90
CA VAL A 459 -2.71 24.80 12.16
C VAL A 459 -3.25 24.05 10.94
N VAL A 460 -2.46 23.11 10.42
CA VAL A 460 -2.75 22.41 9.16
C VAL A 460 -2.66 20.90 9.31
N ALA A 461 -3.37 20.17 8.46
CA ALA A 461 -3.24 18.73 8.29
C ALA A 461 -2.54 18.46 6.95
N ILE A 462 -1.40 17.76 6.99
CA ILE A 462 -0.56 17.48 5.81
C ILE A 462 -0.68 15.99 5.48
N LYS A 463 -1.35 15.68 4.36
CA LYS A 463 -1.55 14.32 3.86
C LYS A 463 -0.39 13.90 2.96
N MET A 464 0.23 12.77 3.31
CA MET A 464 1.37 12.17 2.62
C MET A 464 1.02 10.76 2.16
N SER A 465 0.88 10.55 0.85
CA SER A 465 0.63 9.22 0.26
C SER A 465 1.85 8.28 0.41
N ARG A 466 1.61 6.97 0.48
CA ARG A 466 2.63 5.98 0.84
C ARG A 466 3.65 5.68 -0.27
N ARG A 467 3.25 5.71 -1.55
CA ARG A 467 4.08 5.33 -2.71
C ARG A 467 3.64 6.04 -3.98
N ALA A 468 4.56 6.22 -4.92
CA ALA A 468 4.28 6.72 -6.26
C ALA A 468 3.60 5.65 -7.13
N VAL A 469 2.31 5.45 -6.93
CA VAL A 469 1.45 4.78 -7.90
C VAL A 469 0.87 5.85 -8.83
N GLN A 470 0.78 5.57 -10.14
CA GLN A 470 0.21 6.53 -11.10
C GLN A 470 -1.20 6.99 -10.68
N SER A 471 -2.02 6.08 -10.14
CA SER A 471 -3.36 6.40 -9.61
C SER A 471 -3.35 7.44 -8.48
N GLU A 472 -2.33 7.47 -7.63
CA GLU A 472 -2.20 8.46 -6.55
C GLU A 472 -1.91 9.86 -7.12
N THR A 473 -1.17 9.92 -8.24
CA THR A 473 -0.92 11.20 -8.93
C THR A 473 -2.21 11.71 -9.57
N ASP A 474 -3.00 10.83 -10.18
CA ASP A 474 -4.29 11.20 -10.80
C ASP A 474 -5.32 11.63 -9.74
N ASN A 475 -5.40 10.91 -8.61
CA ASN A 475 -6.24 11.27 -7.46
C ASN A 475 -5.83 12.63 -6.89
N PHE A 476 -4.52 12.90 -6.75
CA PHE A 476 -4.00 14.20 -6.33
C PHE A 476 -4.47 15.33 -7.27
N ILE A 477 -4.26 15.17 -8.58
CA ILE A 477 -4.63 16.21 -9.57
C ILE A 477 -6.13 16.51 -9.48
N ASN A 478 -6.95 15.46 -9.45
CA ASN A 478 -8.40 15.55 -9.36
C ASN A 478 -8.86 16.22 -8.06
N GLU A 479 -8.27 15.85 -6.91
CA GLU A 479 -8.61 16.41 -5.61
C GLU A 479 -8.29 17.92 -5.53
N VAL A 480 -7.12 18.36 -6.06
CA VAL A 480 -6.78 19.79 -6.12
C VAL A 480 -7.72 20.56 -7.05
N ALA A 481 -8.03 20.02 -8.23
CA ALA A 481 -8.92 20.66 -9.19
C ALA A 481 -10.34 20.85 -8.64
N ILE A 482 -10.86 19.87 -7.89
CA ILE A 482 -12.17 19.95 -7.24
C ILE A 482 -12.13 20.92 -6.05
N LEU A 483 -11.22 20.71 -5.09
CA LEU A 483 -11.21 21.49 -3.85
C LEU A 483 -10.78 22.95 -4.03
N SER A 484 -10.03 23.28 -5.08
CA SER A 484 -9.71 24.68 -5.41
C SER A 484 -10.95 25.51 -5.82
N GLN A 485 -12.03 24.85 -6.24
CA GLN A 485 -13.29 25.49 -6.67
C GLN A 485 -14.39 25.40 -5.62
N VAL A 486 -14.18 24.66 -4.54
CA VAL A 486 -15.17 24.41 -3.47
C VAL A 486 -14.89 25.31 -2.27
N ASN A 487 -15.87 26.11 -1.86
CA ASN A 487 -15.79 26.92 -0.65
C ASN A 487 -17.11 26.85 0.13
N HIS A 488 -17.20 25.92 1.07
CA HIS A 488 -18.38 25.69 1.89
C HIS A 488 -18.00 25.45 3.36
N ARG A 489 -18.82 25.94 4.30
CA ARG A 489 -18.53 25.88 5.74
C ARG A 489 -18.40 24.44 6.28
N ASN A 490 -19.12 23.51 5.66
CA ASN A 490 -19.15 22.07 6.01
C ASN A 490 -18.32 21.21 5.05
N VAL A 491 -17.36 21.79 4.33
CA VAL A 491 -16.37 21.06 3.53
C VAL A 491 -14.97 21.45 4.01
N VAL A 492 -14.06 20.49 4.14
CA VAL A 492 -12.68 20.77 4.54
C VAL A 492 -11.99 21.61 3.48
N LYS A 493 -11.37 22.70 3.92
CA LYS A 493 -10.63 23.62 3.07
C LYS A 493 -9.24 23.08 2.74
N LEU A 494 -8.96 22.96 1.44
CA LEU A 494 -7.59 22.78 0.93
C LEU A 494 -6.89 24.14 0.91
N PHE A 495 -5.79 24.28 1.66
CA PHE A 495 -4.94 25.47 1.58
C PHE A 495 -3.94 25.40 0.43
N GLY A 496 -3.51 24.20 0.05
CA GLY A 496 -2.57 24.04 -1.05
C GLY A 496 -1.89 22.69 -1.09
N CYS A 497 -0.77 22.61 -1.80
CA CYS A 497 0.00 21.40 -2.00
C CYS A 497 1.51 21.70 -2.06
N CYS A 498 2.33 20.70 -1.75
CA CYS A 498 3.77 20.73 -2.01
C CYS A 498 4.11 19.79 -3.16
N LEU A 499 4.79 20.34 -4.17
CA LEU A 499 5.12 19.67 -5.43
C LEU A 499 6.56 19.15 -5.47
N GLU A 500 7.37 19.42 -4.45
CA GLU A 500 8.81 19.13 -4.38
C GLU A 500 9.15 17.67 -4.02
N THR A 501 8.13 16.82 -3.87
CA THR A 501 8.22 15.40 -3.49
C THR A 501 7.77 14.50 -4.64
N GLU A 502 8.18 13.22 -4.60
CA GLU A 502 7.82 12.25 -5.64
C GLU A 502 6.31 12.12 -5.85
N VAL A 503 5.56 11.97 -4.75
CA VAL A 503 4.11 12.17 -4.71
C VAL A 503 3.83 13.49 -4.01
N PRO A 504 3.00 14.37 -4.59
CA PRO A 504 2.66 15.64 -3.96
C PRO A 504 2.02 15.48 -2.57
N LEU A 505 2.27 16.46 -1.70
CA LEU A 505 1.63 16.55 -0.39
C LEU A 505 0.43 17.49 -0.46
N LEU A 506 -0.65 17.18 0.23
CA LEU A 506 -1.83 18.04 0.32
C LEU A 506 -1.92 18.69 1.71
N VAL A 507 -2.20 19.99 1.76
CA VAL A 507 -2.22 20.82 2.98
C VAL A 507 -3.65 21.32 3.21
N TYR A 508 -4.31 20.78 4.22
CA TYR A 508 -5.68 21.13 4.60
C TYR A 508 -5.71 21.97 5.87
N GLU A 509 -6.85 22.60 6.14
CA GLU A 509 -7.16 23.03 7.49
C GLU A 509 -7.15 21.84 8.46
N PHE A 510 -6.62 22.06 9.67
CA PHE A 510 -6.65 21.04 10.72
C PHE A 510 -8.00 21.06 11.43
N ILE A 511 -8.65 19.90 11.49
CA ILE A 511 -9.91 19.69 12.21
C ILE A 511 -9.61 18.90 13.49
N SER A 512 -10.00 19.45 14.63
CA SER A 512 -9.42 19.12 15.94
C SER A 512 -10.07 17.95 16.67
N ASN A 513 -11.38 17.73 16.51
CA ASN A 513 -12.11 16.72 17.27
C ASN A 513 -12.19 15.37 16.55
N GLY A 514 -11.39 15.10 15.52
CA GLY A 514 -11.38 13.80 14.86
C GLY A 514 -12.63 13.53 14.03
N THR A 515 -12.98 12.25 13.86
CA THR A 515 -14.02 11.79 12.93
C THR A 515 -15.36 11.53 13.63
N LEU A 516 -16.48 11.65 12.92
CA LEU A 516 -17.79 11.25 13.41
C LEU A 516 -17.80 9.77 13.86
N HIS A 517 -17.06 8.89 13.18
CA HIS A 517 -16.94 7.49 13.57
C HIS A 517 -16.39 7.32 14.99
N GLU A 518 -15.34 8.07 15.35
CA GLU A 518 -14.71 8.02 16.67
C GLU A 518 -15.64 8.53 17.78
N HIS A 519 -16.47 9.53 17.48
CA HIS A 519 -17.46 10.07 18.42
C HIS A 519 -18.70 9.18 18.56
N LEU A 520 -19.10 8.49 17.47
CA LEU A 520 -20.29 7.65 17.45
C LEU A 520 -20.01 6.28 18.09
N HIS A 521 -18.90 5.63 17.72
CA HIS A 521 -18.55 4.26 18.09
C HIS A 521 -17.63 4.17 19.31
N VAL A 522 -17.96 4.92 20.36
CA VAL A 522 -17.26 4.83 21.65
C VAL A 522 -17.64 3.55 22.41
N SER A 523 -16.75 3.03 23.26
CA SER A 523 -17.07 1.85 24.10
C SER A 523 -18.02 2.17 25.26
N SER A 524 -18.25 3.45 25.55
CA SER A 524 -19.11 3.90 26.64
C SER A 524 -20.60 3.83 26.25
N SER A 525 -21.49 3.75 27.24
CA SER A 525 -22.93 3.74 26.97
C SER A 525 -23.46 5.08 26.44
N GLN A 526 -22.80 6.20 26.76
CA GLN A 526 -23.16 7.53 26.26
C GLN A 526 -22.28 7.91 25.08
N SER A 527 -22.90 8.07 23.92
CA SER A 527 -22.30 8.57 22.69
C SER A 527 -22.79 10.00 22.41
N LEU A 528 -22.56 10.51 21.20
CA LEU A 528 -23.13 11.77 20.74
C LEU A 528 -24.65 11.81 21.03
N PRO A 529 -25.14 12.87 21.71
CA PRO A 529 -26.57 13.08 21.90
C PRO A 529 -27.31 13.13 20.55
N TRP A 530 -28.56 12.71 20.54
CA TRP A 530 -29.39 12.65 19.33
C TRP A 530 -29.48 14.00 18.62
N ARG A 531 -29.59 15.10 19.38
CA ARG A 531 -29.60 16.47 18.83
C ARG A 531 -28.34 16.79 18.04
N GLU A 532 -27.18 16.30 18.50
CA GLU A 532 -25.90 16.49 17.82
C GLU A 532 -25.82 15.65 16.54
N ARG A 533 -26.30 14.40 16.58
CA ARG A 533 -26.40 13.54 15.39
C ARG A 533 -27.26 14.18 14.31
N LEU A 534 -28.42 14.74 14.67
CA LEU A 534 -29.31 15.43 13.73
C LEU A 534 -28.67 16.70 13.15
N ARG A 535 -27.96 17.48 13.96
CA ARG A 535 -27.22 18.67 13.51
C ARG A 535 -26.14 18.29 12.50
N ILE A 536 -25.33 17.29 12.81
CA ILE A 536 -24.26 16.78 11.94
C ILE A 536 -24.84 16.27 10.61
N ALA A 537 -25.93 15.49 10.66
CA ALA A 537 -26.61 14.99 9.47
C ALA A 537 -27.07 16.14 8.55
N LEU A 538 -27.68 17.19 9.10
CA LEU A 538 -28.11 18.37 8.34
C LEU A 538 -26.92 19.13 7.74
N GLU A 539 -25.83 19.30 8.48
CA GLU A 539 -24.61 19.96 8.02
C GLU A 539 -23.96 19.22 6.84
N VAL A 540 -23.89 17.89 6.92
CA VAL A 540 -23.40 17.05 5.81
C VAL A 540 -24.35 17.13 4.61
N ALA A 541 -25.67 17.09 4.84
CA ALA A 541 -26.66 17.24 3.76
C ALA A 541 -26.52 18.58 3.03
N ARG A 542 -26.31 19.69 3.76
CA ARG A 542 -26.05 21.02 3.18
C ARG A 542 -24.81 21.03 2.31
N SER A 543 -23.70 20.42 2.76
CA SER A 543 -22.50 20.34 1.92
C SER A 543 -22.72 19.51 0.65
N LEU A 544 -23.41 18.37 0.73
CA LEU A 544 -23.66 17.53 -0.44
C LEU A 544 -24.63 18.21 -1.42
N ALA A 545 -25.68 18.87 -0.93
CA ALA A 545 -26.58 19.66 -1.76
C ALA A 545 -25.82 20.78 -2.48
N TYR A 546 -24.87 21.45 -1.81
CA TYR A 546 -23.98 22.43 -2.43
C TYR A 546 -23.08 21.81 -3.51
N LEU A 547 -22.45 20.66 -3.24
CA LEU A 547 -21.57 19.97 -4.20
C LEU A 547 -22.33 19.50 -5.44
N HIS A 548 -23.56 18.99 -5.28
CA HIS A 548 -24.42 18.54 -6.38
C HIS A 548 -25.04 19.68 -7.19
N SER A 549 -25.04 20.91 -6.67
CA SER A 549 -25.63 22.09 -7.33
C SER A 549 -24.61 23.17 -7.72
N ALA A 550 -23.31 22.85 -7.66
CA ALA A 550 -22.26 23.79 -8.01
C ALA A 550 -22.35 24.23 -9.48
N ALA A 551 -22.01 25.50 -9.74
CA ALA A 551 -22.42 26.22 -10.95
C ALA A 551 -21.78 25.76 -12.28
N SER A 552 -20.69 24.99 -12.25
CA SER A 552 -19.98 24.54 -13.46
C SER A 552 -19.87 23.01 -13.59
N LEU A 553 -19.84 22.30 -12.46
CA LEU A 553 -19.74 20.84 -12.39
C LEU A 553 -20.54 20.37 -11.18
N SER A 554 -21.36 19.34 -11.35
CA SER A 554 -21.93 18.62 -10.20
C SER A 554 -20.84 17.71 -9.63
N ILE A 555 -20.43 17.95 -8.38
CA ILE A 555 -19.34 17.21 -7.75
C ILE A 555 -19.95 16.06 -6.94
N VAL A 556 -19.66 14.82 -7.35
CA VAL A 556 -20.03 13.62 -6.61
C VAL A 556 -18.85 13.18 -5.74
N HIS A 557 -19.06 13.03 -4.44
CA HIS A 557 -18.00 12.74 -3.47
C HIS A 557 -17.50 11.29 -3.56
N ARG A 558 -18.42 10.32 -3.67
CA ARG A 558 -18.23 8.86 -3.84
C ARG A 558 -17.75 8.07 -2.62
N ASP A 559 -17.24 8.74 -1.59
CA ASP A 559 -16.81 8.08 -0.34
C ASP A 559 -17.40 8.71 0.93
N ILE A 560 -18.72 8.93 0.95
CA ILE A 560 -19.42 9.45 2.14
C ILE A 560 -19.59 8.33 3.17
N LYS A 561 -19.02 8.54 4.35
CA LYS A 561 -19.05 7.63 5.52
C LYS A 561 -18.63 8.38 6.78
N ALA A 562 -18.97 7.85 7.96
CA ALA A 562 -18.64 8.52 9.23
C ALA A 562 -17.14 8.77 9.48
N THR A 563 -16.23 7.99 8.89
CA THR A 563 -14.78 8.24 9.03
C THR A 563 -14.29 9.45 8.22
N ASN A 564 -15.05 9.88 7.21
CA ASN A 564 -14.71 11.00 6.33
C ASN A 564 -15.44 12.29 6.73
N ILE A 565 -16.26 12.26 7.80
CA ILE A 565 -16.87 13.44 8.40
C ILE A 565 -16.03 13.84 9.60
N LEU A 566 -15.35 14.99 9.52
CA LEU A 566 -14.52 15.52 10.61
C LEU A 566 -15.33 16.53 11.44
N LEU A 567 -15.03 16.62 12.74
CA LEU A 567 -15.68 17.56 13.67
C LEU A 567 -14.69 18.61 14.17
N ASP A 568 -15.04 19.88 14.07
CA ASP A 568 -14.23 20.98 14.60
C ASP A 568 -14.44 21.19 16.11
N ASP A 569 -13.79 22.22 16.69
CA ASP A 569 -13.87 22.56 18.12
C ASP A 569 -15.32 22.79 18.62
N ASN A 570 -16.24 23.19 17.73
CA ASN A 570 -17.65 23.42 18.03
C ASN A 570 -18.54 22.22 17.67
N LEU A 571 -17.93 21.08 17.35
CA LEU A 571 -18.55 19.87 16.81
C LEU A 571 -19.31 20.13 15.50
N THR A 572 -18.88 21.12 14.72
CA THR A 572 -19.42 21.39 13.38
C THR A 572 -18.82 20.39 12.40
N ALA A 573 -19.66 19.76 11.59
CA ALA A 573 -19.28 18.73 10.64
C ALA A 573 -18.64 19.31 9.38
N LYS A 574 -17.57 18.66 8.92
CA LYS A 574 -16.91 18.95 7.65
C LYS A 574 -16.63 17.66 6.87
N VAL A 575 -17.13 17.62 5.63
CA VAL A 575 -16.84 16.53 4.68
C VAL A 575 -15.39 16.62 4.22
N SER A 576 -14.69 15.49 4.22
CA SER A 576 -13.27 15.37 3.89
C SER A 576 -13.00 14.17 2.96
N ASP A 577 -11.77 14.09 2.43
CA ASP A 577 -11.26 13.03 1.54
C ASP A 577 -11.91 12.99 0.14
N PHE A 578 -11.56 13.97 -0.68
CA PHE A 578 -12.09 14.14 -2.05
C PHE A 578 -11.28 13.38 -3.11
N GLY A 579 -10.38 12.49 -2.70
CA GLY A 579 -9.52 11.72 -3.61
C GLY A 579 -10.30 10.82 -4.58
N ALA A 580 -11.50 10.40 -4.20
CA ALA A 580 -12.40 9.61 -5.05
C ALA A 580 -13.35 10.45 -5.91
N SER A 581 -13.50 11.73 -5.61
CA SER A 581 -14.58 12.56 -6.13
C SER A 581 -14.53 12.75 -7.65
N ARG A 582 -15.65 13.09 -8.26
CA ARG A 582 -15.74 13.28 -9.72
C ARG A 582 -16.65 14.45 -10.04
N GLY A 583 -16.23 15.31 -10.95
CA GLY A 583 -17.11 16.31 -11.55
C GLY A 583 -17.90 15.71 -12.71
N ILE A 584 -19.22 15.92 -12.71
CA ILE A 584 -20.11 15.65 -13.84
C ILE A 584 -20.38 17.00 -14.54
N PRO A 585 -20.07 17.14 -15.85
CA PRO A 585 -20.46 18.32 -16.63
C PRO A 585 -21.97 18.56 -16.57
N ILE A 586 -22.42 19.81 -16.55
CA ILE A 586 -23.85 20.16 -16.46
C ILE A 586 -24.68 19.58 -17.61
N ASP A 587 -24.07 19.40 -18.79
CA ASP A 587 -24.71 18.81 -19.96
C ASP A 587 -24.91 17.28 -19.84
N GLU A 588 -24.32 16.66 -18.82
CA GLU A 588 -24.41 15.23 -18.53
C GLU A 588 -25.06 15.00 -17.16
N THR A 589 -25.88 13.96 -17.04
CA THR A 589 -26.44 13.54 -15.74
C THR A 589 -25.74 12.33 -15.15
N ARG A 590 -24.80 11.73 -15.89
CA ARG A 590 -24.15 10.47 -15.53
C ARG A 590 -22.82 10.29 -16.26
N ILE A 591 -21.88 9.63 -15.60
CA ILE A 591 -20.58 9.27 -16.17
C ILE A 591 -20.29 7.78 -15.93
N THR A 592 -19.73 7.11 -16.93
CA THR A 592 -19.16 5.76 -16.75
C THR A 592 -17.78 5.86 -16.11
N THR A 593 -17.56 5.20 -14.98
CA THR A 593 -16.28 5.27 -14.25
C THR A 593 -15.92 3.95 -13.56
N ALA A 594 -14.66 3.78 -13.18
CA ALA A 594 -14.21 2.66 -12.36
C ALA A 594 -14.95 2.67 -11.00
N ILE A 595 -15.22 1.50 -10.42
CA ILE A 595 -15.87 1.43 -9.10
C ILE A 595 -14.89 1.96 -8.06
N GLN A 596 -15.38 2.85 -7.21
CA GLN A 596 -14.64 3.42 -6.08
C GLN A 596 -15.65 3.82 -5.02
N GLY A 597 -15.32 3.56 -3.75
CA GLY A 597 -16.13 3.84 -2.58
C GLY A 597 -15.88 2.80 -1.47
N THR A 598 -16.53 2.97 -0.32
CA THR A 598 -16.32 2.07 0.82
C THR A 598 -17.42 1.02 0.93
N PHE A 599 -17.02 -0.24 1.10
CA PHE A 599 -17.94 -1.35 1.33
C PHE A 599 -18.87 -1.07 2.51
N GLY A 600 -20.16 -1.39 2.34
CA GLY A 600 -21.23 -1.04 3.27
C GLY A 600 -21.90 0.31 2.98
N TYR A 601 -21.21 1.26 2.34
CA TYR A 601 -21.76 2.57 1.92
C TYR A 601 -21.93 2.69 0.40
N LEU A 602 -21.38 1.74 -0.36
CA LEU A 602 -21.34 1.76 -1.81
C LEU A 602 -22.72 1.57 -2.42
N ASP A 603 -23.09 2.46 -3.34
CA ASP A 603 -24.33 2.38 -4.10
C ASP A 603 -24.39 1.10 -4.96
N PRO A 604 -25.34 0.17 -4.70
CA PRO A 604 -25.46 -1.07 -5.46
C PRO A 604 -25.84 -0.82 -6.92
N GLU A 605 -26.55 0.26 -7.25
CA GLU A 605 -26.87 0.60 -8.63
C GLU A 605 -25.61 1.02 -9.39
N CYS A 606 -24.82 1.95 -8.84
CA CYS A 606 -23.54 2.36 -9.41
C CYS A 606 -22.57 1.17 -9.52
N TYR A 607 -22.54 0.29 -8.52
CA TYR A 607 -21.71 -0.92 -8.54
C TYR A 607 -22.07 -1.84 -9.72
N ASN A 608 -23.37 -2.10 -9.92
CA ASN A 608 -23.83 -3.02 -10.96
C ASN A 608 -23.75 -2.40 -12.37
N THR A 609 -24.03 -1.10 -12.50
CA THR A 609 -24.16 -0.45 -13.80
C THR A 609 -22.88 0.26 -14.27
N ARG A 610 -21.93 0.50 -13.36
CA ARG A 610 -20.75 1.38 -13.55
C ARG A 610 -21.12 2.84 -13.90
N ARG A 611 -22.38 3.23 -13.71
CA ARG A 611 -22.88 4.58 -13.98
C ARG A 611 -22.92 5.37 -12.69
N LEU A 612 -22.11 6.41 -12.61
CA LEU A 612 -22.07 7.32 -11.48
C LEU A 612 -23.06 8.47 -11.68
N THR A 613 -23.84 8.76 -10.65
CA THR A 613 -24.73 9.92 -10.55
C THR A 613 -24.62 10.54 -9.16
N GLU A 614 -25.18 11.72 -8.95
CA GLU A 614 -25.30 12.34 -7.62
C GLU A 614 -26.12 11.48 -6.64
N LYS A 615 -26.98 10.58 -7.15
CA LYS A 615 -27.76 9.64 -6.34
C LYS A 615 -26.91 8.59 -5.64
N SER A 616 -25.67 8.39 -6.08
CA SER A 616 -24.74 7.50 -5.37
C SER A 616 -24.30 8.08 -4.02
N ASP A 617 -24.08 9.40 -3.94
CA ASP A 617 -23.84 10.07 -2.65
C ASP A 617 -25.09 10.06 -1.76
N VAL A 618 -26.29 10.16 -2.35
CA VAL A 618 -27.56 10.05 -1.61
C VAL A 618 -27.66 8.70 -0.92
N TYR A 619 -27.31 7.62 -1.62
CA TYR A 619 -27.28 6.27 -1.02
C TYR A 619 -26.29 6.20 0.14
N SER A 620 -25.04 6.61 -0.06
CA SER A 620 -24.01 6.60 0.98
C SER A 620 -24.39 7.47 2.18
N PHE A 621 -25.04 8.62 1.95
CA PHE A 621 -25.61 9.46 3.00
C PHE A 621 -26.75 8.75 3.75
N GLY A 622 -27.62 8.05 3.04
CA GLY A 622 -28.68 7.22 3.63
C GLY A 622 -28.11 6.15 4.57
N VAL A 623 -27.04 5.46 4.17
CA VAL A 623 -26.34 4.51 5.03
C VAL A 623 -25.76 5.20 6.27
N MET A 624 -25.19 6.39 6.13
CA MET A 624 -24.70 7.18 7.26
C MET A 624 -25.82 7.60 8.21
N LEU A 625 -27.03 7.91 7.71
CA LEU A 625 -28.21 8.14 8.57
C LEU A 625 -28.58 6.88 9.35
N VAL A 626 -28.58 5.71 8.70
CA VAL A 626 -28.82 4.42 9.38
C VAL A 626 -27.76 4.18 10.46
N GLU A 627 -26.49 4.44 10.17
CA GLU A 627 -25.40 4.36 11.16
C GLU A 627 -25.63 5.32 12.33
N LEU A 628 -26.06 6.56 12.10
CA LEU A 628 -26.38 7.53 13.17
C LEU A 628 -27.58 7.09 14.04
N LEU A 629 -28.58 6.44 13.45
CA LEU A 629 -29.78 5.94 14.14
C LEU A 629 -29.50 4.69 14.98
N THR A 630 -28.70 3.78 14.45
CA THR A 630 -28.48 2.44 15.01
C THR A 630 -27.20 2.33 15.84
N ARG A 631 -26.22 3.19 15.58
CA ARG A 631 -24.85 3.08 16.09
C ARG A 631 -24.16 1.76 15.68
N GLU A 632 -24.65 1.12 14.63
CA GLU A 632 -24.08 -0.10 14.09
C GLU A 632 -23.14 0.21 12.92
N LYS A 633 -22.01 -0.49 12.84
CA LYS A 633 -21.02 -0.27 11.77
C LYS A 633 -21.49 -0.96 10.49
N PRO A 634 -21.78 -0.24 9.38
CA PRO A 634 -22.39 -0.84 8.18
C PRO A 634 -21.58 -1.98 7.54
N HIS A 635 -20.25 -1.94 7.67
CA HIS A 635 -19.33 -2.94 7.12
C HIS A 635 -19.11 -4.16 8.05
N VAL A 636 -19.55 -4.09 9.31
CA VAL A 636 -19.38 -5.18 10.30
C VAL A 636 -20.71 -5.85 10.61
N TYR A 637 -21.78 -5.07 10.69
CA TYR A 637 -23.10 -5.53 11.09
C TYR A 637 -23.58 -6.67 10.20
N MET A 638 -24.17 -7.67 10.83
CA MET A 638 -24.83 -8.78 10.17
C MET A 638 -25.94 -9.26 11.09
N SER A 639 -27.17 -9.35 10.57
CA SER A 639 -28.28 -9.92 11.33
C SER A 639 -28.03 -11.41 11.61
N ALA A 640 -28.79 -12.00 12.54
CA ALA A 640 -28.75 -13.44 12.76
C ALA A 640 -29.16 -14.24 11.51
N ALA A 641 -29.95 -13.64 10.61
CA ALA A 641 -30.37 -14.23 9.34
C ALA A 641 -29.37 -13.98 8.18
N GLY A 642 -28.29 -13.22 8.43
CA GLY A 642 -27.28 -12.92 7.40
C GLY A 642 -27.57 -11.67 6.56
N ASP A 643 -28.53 -10.83 6.98
CA ASP A 643 -28.83 -9.58 6.31
C ASP A 643 -27.83 -8.48 6.69
N SER A 644 -27.49 -7.63 5.72
CA SER A 644 -26.73 -6.40 5.95
C SER A 644 -27.50 -5.41 6.84
N LEU A 645 -26.80 -4.40 7.37
CA LEU A 645 -27.43 -3.36 8.19
C LEU A 645 -28.59 -2.67 7.47
N VAL A 646 -28.39 -2.35 6.19
CA VAL A 646 -29.39 -1.67 5.37
C VAL A 646 -30.60 -2.57 5.13
N GLU A 647 -30.40 -3.85 4.81
CA GLU A 647 -31.50 -4.80 4.61
C GLU A 647 -32.32 -5.00 5.89
N GLN A 648 -31.64 -5.27 7.02
CA GLN A 648 -32.29 -5.45 8.31
C GLN A 648 -33.04 -4.18 8.75
N PHE A 649 -32.43 -3.00 8.57
CA PHE A 649 -33.08 -1.72 8.85
C PHE A 649 -34.36 -1.54 8.03
N LEU A 650 -34.32 -1.81 6.72
CA LEU A 650 -35.48 -1.70 5.84
C LEU A 650 -36.59 -2.72 6.19
N ILE A 651 -36.23 -3.94 6.61
CA ILE A 651 -37.18 -4.95 7.07
C ILE A 651 -37.91 -4.46 8.32
N LEU A 652 -37.17 -3.99 9.34
CA LEU A 652 -37.75 -3.50 10.59
C LEU A 652 -38.55 -2.21 10.39
N HIS A 653 -38.11 -1.33 9.49
CA HIS A 653 -38.85 -0.12 9.11
C HIS A 653 -40.22 -0.44 8.53
N ARG A 654 -40.29 -1.36 7.55
CA ARG A 654 -41.57 -1.78 6.93
C ARG A 654 -42.52 -2.48 7.90
N GLN A 655 -41.98 -3.11 8.95
CA GLN A 655 -42.75 -3.78 9.99
C GLN A 655 -43.16 -2.87 11.15
N ASP A 656 -42.81 -1.57 11.11
CA ASP A 656 -43.00 -0.62 12.20
C ASP A 656 -42.34 -1.08 13.52
N LYS A 657 -41.15 -1.70 13.40
CA LYS A 657 -40.34 -2.28 14.49
C LYS A 657 -38.96 -1.65 14.61
N LEU A 658 -38.82 -0.38 14.21
CA LEU A 658 -37.54 0.34 14.27
C LEU A 658 -36.91 0.32 15.67
N ALA A 659 -37.72 0.33 16.74
CA ALA A 659 -37.25 0.27 18.12
C ALA A 659 -36.34 -0.93 18.42
N GLU A 660 -36.40 -2.01 17.64
CA GLU A 660 -35.54 -3.19 17.79
C GLU A 660 -34.09 -2.96 17.32
N ILE A 661 -33.83 -1.97 16.47
CA ILE A 661 -32.49 -1.67 15.93
C ILE A 661 -31.99 -0.26 16.25
N LEU A 662 -32.86 0.64 16.70
CA LEU A 662 -32.44 1.98 17.12
C LEU A 662 -31.48 1.90 18.31
N ASP A 663 -30.46 2.76 18.30
CA ASP A 663 -29.61 2.98 19.46
C ASP A 663 -30.51 3.34 20.66
N PRO A 664 -30.41 2.63 21.80
CA PRO A 664 -31.20 2.93 23.00
C PRO A 664 -31.13 4.39 23.44
N GLN A 665 -30.01 5.07 23.18
CA GLN A 665 -29.88 6.51 23.44
C GLN A 665 -30.79 7.34 22.53
N VAL A 666 -30.88 7.01 21.24
CA VAL A 666 -31.74 7.69 20.26
C VAL A 666 -33.21 7.44 20.56
N ALA A 667 -33.58 6.19 20.86
CA ALA A 667 -34.95 5.84 21.25
C ALA A 667 -35.40 6.60 22.51
N LYS A 668 -34.48 6.87 23.45
CA LYS A 668 -34.79 7.64 24.66
C LYS A 668 -34.89 9.16 24.42
N GLU A 669 -34.02 9.71 23.57
CA GLU A 669 -33.85 11.16 23.44
C GLU A 669 -34.78 11.82 22.41
N GLY A 670 -35.25 11.07 21.39
CA GLY A 670 -36.12 11.62 20.34
C GLY A 670 -36.62 10.56 19.35
N GLU A 671 -37.40 9.61 19.85
CA GLU A 671 -37.98 8.50 19.07
C GLU A 671 -38.82 8.98 17.88
N GLU A 672 -39.66 10.00 18.08
CA GLU A 672 -40.52 10.55 17.02
C GLU A 672 -39.70 11.20 15.90
N GLU A 673 -38.69 12.02 16.25
CA GLU A 673 -37.79 12.58 15.25
C GLU A 673 -36.96 11.49 14.57
N ALA A 674 -36.52 10.48 15.31
CA ALA A 674 -35.77 9.34 14.78
C ALA A 674 -36.57 8.56 13.73
N ARG A 675 -37.89 8.39 13.92
CA ARG A 675 -38.76 7.75 12.93
C ARG A 675 -38.86 8.55 11.63
N VAL A 676 -38.91 9.88 11.70
CA VAL A 676 -38.91 10.71 10.49
C VAL A 676 -37.55 10.66 9.78
N VAL A 677 -36.45 10.67 10.52
CA VAL A 677 -35.10 10.49 9.94
C VAL A 677 -34.96 9.10 9.33
N ALA A 678 -35.57 8.07 9.93
CA ALA A 678 -35.57 6.71 9.40
C ALA A 678 -36.31 6.61 8.05
N GLU A 679 -37.42 7.31 7.90
CA GLU A 679 -38.13 7.42 6.61
C GLU A 679 -37.26 8.09 5.54
N ILE A 680 -36.58 9.20 5.89
CA ILE A 680 -35.62 9.86 4.98
C ILE A 680 -34.50 8.90 4.59
N ALA A 681 -33.93 8.16 5.55
CA ALA A 681 -32.89 7.18 5.31
C ALA A 681 -33.35 6.06 4.38
N ALA A 682 -34.56 5.51 4.60
CA ALA A 682 -35.16 4.46 3.77
C ALA A 682 -35.34 4.90 2.31
N MET A 683 -35.79 6.14 2.09
CA MET A 683 -35.86 6.72 0.74
C MET A 683 -34.47 6.89 0.12
N CYS A 684 -33.46 7.31 0.89
CA CYS A 684 -32.10 7.48 0.40
C CYS A 684 -31.43 6.16 -0.02
N VAL A 685 -31.71 5.05 0.67
CA VAL A 685 -31.09 3.74 0.41
C VAL A 685 -31.90 2.85 -0.55
N SER A 686 -32.85 3.42 -1.30
CA SER A 686 -33.62 2.69 -2.30
C SER A 686 -32.73 2.10 -3.39
N SER A 687 -33.06 0.90 -3.85
CA SER A 687 -32.23 0.17 -4.83
C SER A 687 -32.13 0.88 -6.18
N SER A 688 -33.19 1.60 -6.58
CA SER A 688 -33.22 2.45 -7.76
C SER A 688 -32.87 3.89 -7.38
N GLY A 689 -31.90 4.50 -8.06
CA GLY A 689 -31.50 5.89 -7.88
C GLY A 689 -32.60 6.89 -8.22
N ASP A 690 -33.53 6.54 -9.12
CA ASP A 690 -34.67 7.39 -9.49
C ASP A 690 -35.64 7.59 -8.32
N ASP A 691 -35.80 6.58 -7.45
CA ASP A 691 -36.67 6.64 -6.27
C ASP A 691 -36.04 7.43 -5.11
N ARG A 692 -34.72 7.68 -5.16
CA ARG A 692 -34.02 8.42 -4.12
C ARG A 692 -34.30 9.91 -4.23
N PRO A 693 -34.44 10.64 -3.11
CA PRO A 693 -34.53 12.09 -3.13
C PRO A 693 -33.22 12.74 -3.61
N THR A 694 -33.27 14.01 -3.98
CA THR A 694 -32.07 14.83 -4.14
C THR A 694 -31.52 15.23 -2.78
N MET A 695 -30.22 15.52 -2.67
CA MET A 695 -29.64 16.02 -1.41
C MET A 695 -30.27 17.34 -0.94
N LYS A 696 -30.81 18.17 -1.87
CA LYS A 696 -31.57 19.37 -1.51
C LYS A 696 -32.89 19.02 -0.82
N GLN A 697 -33.60 17.99 -1.27
CA GLN A 697 -34.83 17.51 -0.62
C GLN A 697 -34.53 16.91 0.76
N VAL A 698 -33.44 16.14 0.87
CA VAL A 698 -32.96 15.59 2.15
C VAL A 698 -32.61 16.71 3.14
N GLU A 699 -31.86 17.73 2.70
CA GLU A 699 -31.53 18.92 3.49
C GLU A 699 -32.80 19.60 4.03
N MET A 700 -33.78 19.89 3.16
CA MET A 700 -35.04 20.51 3.57
C MET A 700 -35.81 19.65 4.58
N GLY A 701 -35.85 18.33 4.38
CA GLY A 701 -36.50 17.40 5.31
C GLY A 701 -35.88 17.43 6.71
N LEU A 702 -34.54 17.42 6.80
CA LEU A 702 -33.81 17.49 8.07
C LEU A 702 -33.92 18.88 8.74
N GLU A 703 -33.98 19.95 7.95
CA GLU A 703 -34.13 21.32 8.48
C GLU A 703 -35.49 21.55 9.14
N VAL A 704 -36.57 21.02 8.55
CA VAL A 704 -37.91 21.08 9.14
C VAL A 704 -37.92 20.41 10.53
N LEU A 705 -37.30 19.23 10.67
CA LEU A 705 -37.19 18.52 11.95
C LEU A 705 -36.44 19.34 13.01
N GLN A 706 -35.33 19.96 12.64
CA GLN A 706 -34.53 20.75 13.58
C GLN A 706 -35.26 22.02 14.04
N SER A 707 -36.04 22.66 13.15
CA SER A 707 -36.85 23.83 13.49
C SER A 707 -38.02 23.49 14.43
N ALA A 708 -38.71 22.36 14.20
CA ALA A 708 -39.79 21.87 15.06
C ALA A 708 -39.29 21.55 16.47
N ALA A 709 -38.12 20.89 16.60
CA ALA A 709 -37.49 20.58 17.88
C ALA A 709 -37.09 21.84 18.68
N THR A 710 -36.91 22.98 18.02
CA THR A 710 -36.56 24.26 18.66
C THR A 710 -37.82 25.00 19.15
N SER A 711 -38.94 24.89 18.44
CA SER A 711 -40.21 25.51 18.80
C SER A 711 -40.84 24.91 20.07
N VAL A 712 -40.79 23.58 20.22
CA VAL A 712 -41.45 22.86 21.35
C VAL A 712 -40.87 23.22 22.73
N LYS A 713 -39.59 23.63 22.82
CA LYS A 713 -38.93 23.95 24.10
C LYS A 713 -39.06 25.40 24.58
N ASN A 714 -39.54 26.32 23.73
CA ASN A 714 -39.79 27.71 24.15
C ASN A 714 -41.19 27.92 24.76
N THR A 715 -41.96 26.85 24.94
CA THR A 715 -43.20 26.88 25.73
C THR A 715 -42.86 26.54 27.19
N PRO A 716 -43.14 27.42 28.19
CA PRO A 716 -42.85 27.12 29.59
C PRO A 716 -43.58 25.86 30.01
N ARG A 717 -42.84 24.84 30.44
CA ARG A 717 -43.41 23.63 31.05
C ARG A 717 -44.05 24.04 32.37
N THR A 718 -45.38 24.07 32.39
CA THR A 718 -46.18 24.20 33.61
C THR A 718 -45.85 23.04 34.54
N GLU A 719 -45.52 23.38 35.78
CA GLU A 719 -45.25 22.47 36.87
C GLU A 719 -46.47 21.58 37.15
N GLU A 720 -46.34 20.26 37.02
CA GLU A 720 -47.26 19.32 37.65
C GLU A 720 -46.47 18.33 38.51
N HIS A 721 -46.33 18.76 39.77
CA HIS A 721 -46.43 18.00 41.00
C HIS A 721 -46.16 16.48 40.97
N VAL A 722 -44.99 16.15 41.52
CA VAL A 722 -44.71 15.14 42.55
C VAL A 722 -45.93 14.36 43.07
N VAL A 723 -45.87 13.03 42.94
CA VAL A 723 -46.50 12.09 43.85
C VAL A 723 -45.45 11.07 44.28
N ASP A 724 -44.93 11.26 45.50
CA ASP A 724 -44.22 10.31 46.34
C ASP A 724 -45.21 9.31 46.96
N ILE A 725 -44.98 7.98 46.88
CA ILE A 725 -45.47 6.98 47.85
C ILE A 725 -44.48 5.77 47.93
N PRO A 726 -44.28 5.13 49.12
CA PRO A 726 -43.00 4.53 49.51
C PRO A 726 -43.02 3.01 49.77
N SER A 727 -41.82 2.50 50.10
CA SER A 727 -41.52 1.41 51.05
C SER A 727 -41.85 -0.06 50.72
N ALA A 728 -40.77 -0.85 50.57
CA ALA A 728 -40.42 -2.06 51.35
C ALA A 728 -39.21 -2.72 50.65
N GLY A 729 -38.07 -3.07 51.25
CA GLY A 729 -37.81 -3.50 52.62
C GLY A 729 -37.34 -4.96 52.65
N ARG A 730 -36.07 -5.24 52.33
CA ARG A 730 -35.30 -6.43 52.77
C ARG A 730 -33.83 -6.27 52.39
N ARG A 731 -32.94 -5.83 53.30
CA ARG A 731 -32.22 -6.56 54.37
C ARG A 731 -31.15 -7.54 53.86
N GLN A 732 -29.91 -7.14 54.17
CA GLN A 732 -28.75 -7.94 54.67
C GLN A 732 -28.14 -8.92 53.65
N SER A 733 -26.83 -9.12 53.53
CA SER A 733 -25.64 -8.89 54.37
C SER A 733 -24.45 -8.97 53.39
N GLY A 734 -23.46 -8.06 53.41
CA GLY A 734 -22.28 -8.24 54.25
C GLY A 734 -21.23 -9.13 53.56
N GLY A 735 -20.28 -8.49 52.86
CA GLY A 735 -19.11 -9.11 52.24
C GLY A 735 -18.07 -8.04 51.91
N THR A 736 -17.25 -7.73 52.90
CA THR A 736 -16.14 -6.77 52.88
C THR A 736 -14.88 -7.33 52.19
N THR A 737 -14.04 -6.39 51.72
CA THR A 737 -12.60 -6.47 51.38
C THR A 737 -12.19 -7.35 50.20
N ASP A 738 -11.84 -6.74 49.06
CA ASP A 738 -10.45 -6.31 48.83
C ASP A 738 -10.32 -5.41 47.59
N GLY A 739 -9.68 -4.26 47.79
CA GLY A 739 -9.31 -3.35 46.73
C GLY A 739 -8.19 -3.95 45.88
N LYS A 740 -8.52 -4.41 44.67
CA LYS A 740 -7.55 -4.54 43.59
C LYS A 740 -8.01 -3.69 42.42
N ASN A 741 -7.42 -2.50 42.36
CA ASN A 741 -7.25 -1.72 41.14
C ASN A 741 -6.57 -2.60 40.08
N ILE A 742 -7.36 -3.35 39.31
CA ILE A 742 -6.88 -3.93 38.05
C ILE A 742 -7.07 -2.85 37.00
N SER A 743 -6.12 -1.93 36.97
CA SER A 743 -5.76 -1.19 35.76
C SER A 743 -5.56 -2.24 34.66
N ARG A 744 -6.52 -2.36 33.74
CA ARG A 744 -6.40 -3.21 32.56
C ARG A 744 -5.38 -2.59 31.60
N ARG A 745 -4.10 -2.80 31.91
CA ARG A 745 -3.01 -2.69 30.93
C ARG A 745 -3.17 -3.85 29.97
N PHE A 746 -3.82 -3.62 28.82
CA PHE A 746 -3.51 -4.42 27.65
C PHE A 746 -2.08 -4.05 27.22
N SER A 747 -1.19 -5.02 27.05
CA SER A 747 0.11 -4.72 26.43
C SER A 747 -0.14 -4.32 24.98
N MET A 748 0.60 -3.32 24.49
CA MET A 748 0.49 -2.83 23.11
C MET A 748 0.59 -3.95 22.07
N GLU A 749 1.20 -5.10 22.40
CA GLU A 749 1.29 -6.27 21.53
C GLU A 749 -0.08 -6.82 21.15
N ARG A 750 -1.06 -6.85 22.07
CA ARG A 750 -2.40 -7.36 21.75
C ARG A 750 -3.20 -6.38 20.90
N GLU A 751 -2.95 -5.09 21.05
CA GLU A 751 -3.55 -4.03 20.23
C GLU A 751 -2.97 -4.02 18.81
N VAL A 752 -1.66 -4.27 18.68
CA VAL A 752 -0.98 -4.44 17.38
C VAL A 752 -1.46 -5.71 16.68
N LEU A 753 -1.55 -6.85 17.36
CA LEU A 753 -2.07 -8.10 16.78
C LEU A 753 -3.51 -7.94 16.30
N LEU A 754 -4.39 -7.32 17.09
CA LEU A 754 -5.77 -7.03 16.67
C LEU A 754 -5.84 -6.01 15.52
N SER A 755 -4.84 -5.14 15.35
CA SER A 755 -4.78 -4.19 14.24
C SER A 755 -4.21 -4.78 12.94
N MET A 756 -3.54 -5.93 13.01
CA MET A 756 -2.99 -6.64 11.85
C MET A 756 -4.02 -7.54 11.15
N ASP A 757 -5.11 -7.89 11.83
CA ASP A 757 -6.19 -8.74 11.29
C ASP A 757 -7.20 -7.99 10.39
N PHE A 758 -6.98 -6.70 10.10
CA PHE A 758 -7.89 -5.90 9.28
C PHE A 758 -7.14 -5.13 8.17
N PRO A 759 -7.50 -5.33 6.90
CA PRO A 759 -7.15 -4.39 5.85
C PRO A 759 -7.90 -3.07 6.13
N ARG A 760 -7.15 -2.00 6.38
CA ARG A 760 -7.67 -0.62 6.50
C ARG A 760 -7.69 0.09 5.17
#